data_AF-A0A2Z4Y124-F1
#
_entry.id   AF-A0A2Z4Y124-F1
#
_cell.length_a   1.000
_cell.length_b   1.000
_cell.length_c   1.000
_cell.angle_alpha   90.00
_cell.angle_beta   90.00
_cell.angle_gamma   90.00
#
_symmetry.space_group_name_H-M   'P 1'
#
loop_
_entity.id
_entity.type
_entity.pdbx_description
1 polymer ?
#
loop_
_entity_poly.entity_id
_entity_poly.type
_entity_poly.pdbx_seq_one_letter_code
_entity_poly.pdbx_strand_id
1 'polypeptide(L)'
;MKYFNKLLLVLFILTSTSLIAEEVKKVDEIKTEKTNLMPDRILGGFLDIRTPGSATRVNIEKVKKDGYNLIIAGFGEVYGTDIGFNLSGNNSNLSMQTAIGKIRQAKSLGLKVLLSVGGNPNTFHPGTEVKGLDPKILGKSMTAKQTKALAANIVKFLKKYNLDGIEFSIRKYTSASFINDLTGKIKEIDPNLIIAAEPEINDYKLVTTGRSNDYDMAIQSGNIDYLFLQEYNIYPQYDPNYIAESYNKIIKNSKIPLETKILIGEPTNATAGGINTIYHPGGDGSKSLSTEAAMSLMLPQLELLKHKPRFVGVVGWTLNTAYASDLYGDKKHRAGAFAKSLRDCIYDNICVPKSQNLMGPVIAGYLSLWGRNSSYNVSGQQINSTLVDLKMPKGQEYCDKYPEVCKYNTIIAAYLTYTNSSGFRLTFDGENGNSKKEYTPEEVKEFTKYMGSKGKHVVISVGGKFSHINWKTIDLDSIEKVIQDYGFDGINFDLGYSDIPKTDELVNIATKKIKKVVANISKNRKDTDKFWLTFSPNWQYVTASINKDSKESTFENHKYIELMNHIGMNNIDYIFLKTYSENVREGIYGPDKDQNEEYQKITPLDQYSKFLTSLVWVITTQDGYDANLTKYKQNALIIPPKKLVLLIPATEGATAKGKVYGLNPEGIDNIVKEVAKYDASFGGFALWNIDFDATNIKEGDLSENYSHQPWSMTNIIASISLPEVKGQVTSMPKPKKVVTENSYERTIDTGIINYPYKLGSYTANTIIEFQGKKYKCLSADLIDLCNNNSYIPNGLHGYLAWQELDKNNTAKKVEYKKIILDDETPTYPEGIGDYKPNRVVKAGDNRTFECIDGKETLCNNIIYSPTGDKGYQAWSDITSDVSHLEETNTSQNQYKPQGAEYIYPNGHENYVGGTTVAIGNVVYRCKVGPESSLCPLEAYSPDGKYSKDAWSKV
;
A
#
# COMPACT_ATOMS: atom_id res chain seq x y z
N MET A 1 -23.26 -68.03 56.27
CA MET A 1 -23.12 -68.18 57.74
C MET A 1 -24.20 -67.32 58.41
N LYS A 2 -24.71 -67.73 59.58
CA LYS A 2 -25.83 -67.17 60.39
C LYS A 2 -26.13 -65.67 60.19
N TYR A 3 -27.35 -65.25 59.81
CA TYR A 3 -28.63 -65.16 60.56
C TYR A 3 -28.76 -63.95 61.52
N PHE A 4 -29.69 -63.03 61.18
CA PHE A 4 -30.62 -62.28 62.08
C PHE A 4 -29.98 -61.29 63.09
N ASN A 5 -30.64 -60.23 63.60
CA ASN A 5 -32.07 -60.06 63.90
C ASN A 5 -32.41 -58.57 64.22
N LYS A 6 -33.66 -58.13 63.93
CA LYS A 6 -34.57 -57.33 64.82
C LYS A 6 -34.16 -55.93 65.37
N LEU A 7 -35.04 -54.95 65.68
CA LEU A 7 -36.52 -54.80 65.65
C LEU A 7 -36.93 -53.31 65.93
N LEU A 8 -38.21 -52.97 65.71
CA LEU A 8 -39.03 -51.97 66.44
C LEU A 8 -38.86 -50.46 66.06
N LEU A 9 -39.87 -49.55 66.04
CA LEU A 9 -41.34 -49.58 65.79
C LEU A 9 -41.92 -48.12 65.83
N VAL A 10 -42.75 -47.73 64.83
CA VAL A 10 -43.88 -46.74 64.84
C VAL A 10 -43.72 -45.32 65.41
N LEU A 11 -44.06 -44.31 64.58
CA LEU A 11 -45.12 -43.28 64.71
C LEU A 11 -44.91 -42.24 63.57
N PHE A 12 -45.86 -41.51 62.94
CA PHE A 12 -47.29 -41.57 62.64
C PHE A 12 -47.58 -40.30 61.78
N ILE A 13 -48.34 -40.42 60.66
CA ILE A 13 -49.02 -39.33 59.90
C ILE A 13 -48.17 -38.18 59.28
N LEU A 14 -48.12 -38.09 57.95
CA LEU A 14 -48.74 -37.00 57.16
C LEU A 14 -48.76 -37.28 55.65
N THR A 15 -49.83 -36.83 54.98
CA THR A 15 -50.07 -36.97 53.55
C THR A 15 -49.10 -36.12 52.72
N SER A 16 -48.49 -36.70 51.69
CA SER A 16 -47.87 -35.94 50.61
C SER A 16 -48.47 -36.34 49.26
N THR A 17 -48.93 -35.33 48.53
CA THR A 17 -49.38 -35.45 47.15
C THR A 17 -48.20 -35.84 46.25
N SER A 18 -48.42 -36.81 45.36
CA SER A 18 -47.46 -37.18 44.33
C SER A 18 -47.33 -36.06 43.30
N LEU A 19 -46.34 -35.18 43.50
CA LEU A 19 -45.91 -34.23 42.50
C LEU A 19 -45.14 -34.97 41.39
N ILE A 20 -45.66 -34.86 40.17
CA ILE A 20 -45.04 -35.40 38.96
C ILE A 20 -43.74 -34.61 38.73
N ALA A 21 -42.60 -35.25 38.97
CA ALA A 21 -41.33 -34.80 38.44
C ALA A 21 -41.27 -35.24 36.97
N GLU A 22 -41.55 -34.31 36.07
CA GLU A 22 -41.47 -34.54 34.64
C GLU A 22 -40.03 -34.90 34.26
N GLU A 23 -39.83 -36.12 33.75
CA GLU A 23 -38.52 -36.58 33.31
C GLU A 23 -38.13 -35.77 32.08
N VAL A 24 -37.34 -34.70 32.29
CA VAL A 24 -36.79 -33.88 31.21
C VAL A 24 -35.82 -34.76 30.42
N LYS A 25 -36.37 -35.51 29.47
CA LYS A 25 -35.61 -36.06 28.36
C LYS A 25 -34.82 -34.91 27.78
N LYS A 26 -33.50 -35.02 27.85
CA LYS A 26 -32.63 -34.27 26.95
C LYS A 26 -33.14 -34.54 25.54
N VAL A 27 -33.83 -33.56 24.99
CA VAL A 27 -33.91 -33.41 23.56
C VAL A 27 -32.47 -33.14 23.16
N ASP A 28 -31.79 -34.17 22.68
CA ASP A 28 -30.58 -33.95 21.91
C ASP A 28 -30.97 -32.96 20.82
N GLU A 29 -30.37 -31.77 20.84
CA GLU A 29 -30.47 -30.84 19.75
C GLU A 29 -29.92 -31.55 18.52
N ILE A 30 -30.82 -32.13 17.73
CA ILE A 30 -30.56 -32.43 16.34
C ILE A 30 -30.28 -31.08 15.72
N LYS A 31 -28.99 -30.72 15.70
CA LYS A 31 -28.45 -29.70 14.81
C LYS A 31 -28.80 -30.17 13.42
N THR A 32 -29.95 -29.72 12.93
CA THR A 32 -30.25 -29.67 11.52
C THR A 32 -29.26 -28.69 10.90
N GLU A 33 -28.09 -29.22 10.56
CA GLU A 33 -27.16 -28.53 9.69
C GLU A 33 -27.96 -28.10 8.45
N LYS A 34 -28.06 -26.78 8.23
CA LYS A 34 -28.66 -26.18 7.02
C LYS A 34 -27.78 -26.56 5.82
N THR A 35 -27.93 -27.79 5.34
CA THR A 35 -27.01 -28.53 4.45
C THR A 35 -27.13 -28.13 2.99
N ASN A 36 -27.68 -26.94 2.69
CA ASN A 36 -27.95 -26.53 1.30
C ASN A 36 -27.85 -25.02 1.03
N LEU A 37 -27.07 -24.29 1.83
CA LEU A 37 -26.68 -22.92 1.50
C LEU A 37 -25.91 -22.86 0.17
N MET A 38 -25.86 -21.68 -0.47
CA MET A 38 -24.93 -21.43 -1.56
C MET A 38 -23.48 -21.45 -1.04
N PRO A 39 -22.47 -21.68 -1.91
CA PRO A 39 -21.07 -21.68 -1.49
C PRO A 39 -20.67 -20.41 -0.73
N ASP A 40 -19.74 -20.52 0.21
CA ASP A 40 -19.28 -19.42 1.09
C ASP A 40 -18.78 -18.18 0.32
N ARG A 41 -18.33 -18.39 -0.93
CA ARG A 41 -17.93 -17.37 -1.89
C ARG A 41 -18.68 -17.55 -3.19
N ILE A 42 -19.28 -16.48 -3.72
CA ILE A 42 -20.21 -16.53 -4.85
C ILE A 42 -19.81 -15.57 -5.95
N LEU A 43 -19.73 -16.09 -7.16
CA LEU A 43 -19.66 -15.32 -8.39
C LEU A 43 -20.84 -15.74 -9.27
N GLY A 44 -21.90 -14.93 -9.22
CA GLY A 44 -23.19 -15.22 -9.85
C GLY A 44 -23.40 -14.46 -11.16
N GLY A 45 -24.19 -15.02 -12.06
CA GLY A 45 -24.56 -14.35 -13.31
C GLY A 45 -26.04 -14.53 -13.65
N PHE A 46 -26.71 -13.42 -13.96
CA PHE A 46 -28.08 -13.45 -14.48
C PHE A 46 -28.10 -13.88 -15.94
N LEU A 47 -28.97 -14.84 -16.27
CA LEU A 47 -29.26 -15.29 -17.63
C LEU A 47 -30.68 -14.85 -17.98
N ASP A 48 -30.82 -13.84 -18.85
CA ASP A 48 -32.13 -13.36 -19.30
C ASP A 48 -32.73 -14.33 -20.34
N ILE A 49 -33.54 -15.27 -19.86
CA ILE A 49 -34.24 -16.28 -20.67
C ILE A 49 -35.41 -15.71 -21.50
N ARG A 50 -35.82 -14.44 -21.27
CA ARG A 50 -36.80 -13.74 -22.11
C ARG A 50 -36.21 -13.35 -23.47
N THR A 51 -34.87 -13.34 -23.58
CA THR A 51 -34.12 -13.08 -24.81
C THR A 51 -33.47 -14.36 -25.37
N PRO A 52 -34.25 -15.34 -25.90
CA PRO A 52 -33.74 -16.67 -26.26
C PRO A 52 -32.59 -16.63 -27.29
N GLY A 53 -32.56 -15.63 -28.19
CA GLY A 53 -31.49 -15.47 -29.18
C GLY A 53 -30.09 -15.23 -28.58
N SER A 54 -29.99 -14.50 -27.48
CA SER A 54 -28.72 -14.32 -26.75
C SER A 54 -28.52 -15.40 -25.69
N ALA A 55 -29.58 -15.80 -24.97
CA ALA A 55 -29.52 -16.84 -23.94
C ALA A 55 -29.04 -18.20 -24.48
N THR A 56 -29.47 -18.59 -25.68
CA THR A 56 -29.00 -19.84 -26.34
C THR A 56 -27.50 -19.82 -26.61
N ARG A 57 -26.91 -18.65 -26.94
CA ARG A 57 -25.47 -18.48 -27.21
C ARG A 57 -24.57 -18.52 -25.98
N VAL A 58 -25.11 -18.30 -24.78
CA VAL A 58 -24.33 -18.38 -23.52
C VAL A 58 -23.89 -19.83 -23.28
N ASN A 59 -22.61 -20.14 -23.48
CA ASN A 59 -22.05 -21.47 -23.18
C ASN A 59 -21.84 -21.62 -21.66
N ILE A 60 -22.66 -22.44 -21.00
CA ILE A 60 -22.65 -22.63 -19.54
C ILE A 60 -21.36 -23.31 -19.04
N GLU A 61 -20.74 -24.18 -19.84
CA GLU A 61 -19.43 -24.77 -19.50
C GLU A 61 -18.34 -23.71 -19.48
N LYS A 62 -18.34 -22.80 -20.47
CA LYS A 62 -17.44 -21.65 -20.48
C LYS A 62 -17.72 -20.69 -19.31
N VAL A 63 -18.98 -20.46 -18.95
CA VAL A 63 -19.37 -19.68 -17.77
C VAL A 63 -18.81 -20.30 -16.49
N LYS A 64 -18.93 -21.62 -16.30
CA LYS A 64 -18.31 -22.34 -15.18
C LYS A 64 -16.77 -22.18 -15.18
N LYS A 65 -16.13 -22.38 -16.34
CA LYS A 65 -14.67 -22.29 -16.50
C LYS A 65 -14.11 -20.88 -16.26
N ASP A 66 -14.85 -19.85 -16.64
CA ASP A 66 -14.47 -18.45 -16.46
C ASP A 66 -14.64 -17.98 -15.00
N GLY A 67 -15.27 -18.78 -14.14
CA GLY A 67 -15.24 -18.63 -12.68
C GLY A 67 -16.59 -18.61 -11.96
N TYR A 68 -17.71 -18.59 -12.68
CA TYR A 68 -19.03 -18.53 -12.06
C TYR A 68 -19.38 -19.82 -11.30
N ASN A 69 -20.08 -19.69 -10.17
CA ASN A 69 -20.62 -20.82 -9.40
C ASN A 69 -22.14 -20.77 -9.17
N LEU A 70 -22.79 -19.66 -9.52
CA LEU A 70 -24.24 -19.43 -9.47
C LEU A 70 -24.77 -18.92 -10.82
N ILE A 71 -25.89 -19.47 -11.26
CA ILE A 71 -26.72 -18.94 -12.36
C ILE A 71 -28.05 -18.46 -11.79
N ILE A 72 -28.49 -17.26 -12.16
CA ILE A 72 -29.84 -16.78 -11.87
C ILE A 72 -30.61 -16.74 -13.20
N ALA A 73 -31.57 -17.64 -13.40
CA ALA A 73 -32.40 -17.67 -14.60
C ALA A 73 -33.53 -16.65 -14.48
N GLY A 74 -33.42 -15.52 -15.19
CA GLY A 74 -34.36 -14.40 -15.14
C GLY A 74 -35.18 -14.29 -16.44
N PHE A 75 -36.51 -14.22 -16.45
CA PHE A 75 -37.43 -14.25 -15.32
C PHE A 75 -38.50 -15.32 -15.56
N GLY A 76 -38.86 -16.03 -14.50
CA GLY A 76 -40.13 -16.74 -14.42
C GLY A 76 -41.28 -15.75 -14.23
N GLU A 77 -42.49 -16.19 -14.56
CA GLU A 77 -43.71 -15.42 -14.40
C GLU A 77 -44.53 -15.99 -13.23
N VAL A 78 -45.15 -15.11 -12.45
CA VAL A 78 -46.13 -15.45 -11.41
C VAL A 78 -47.41 -14.67 -11.68
N TYR A 79 -48.53 -15.39 -11.82
CA TYR A 79 -49.88 -14.80 -11.96
C TYR A 79 -50.85 -15.57 -11.06
N GLY A 80 -51.69 -14.85 -10.33
CA GLY A 80 -52.66 -15.44 -9.40
C GLY A 80 -51.95 -16.21 -8.29
N THR A 81 -52.05 -17.55 -8.33
CA THR A 81 -51.30 -18.47 -7.46
C THR A 81 -50.32 -19.37 -8.23
N ASP A 82 -50.16 -19.16 -9.53
CA ASP A 82 -49.39 -20.02 -10.42
C ASP A 82 -48.03 -19.42 -10.78
N ILE A 83 -47.09 -20.29 -11.15
CA ILE A 83 -45.73 -19.93 -11.53
C ILE A 83 -45.30 -20.71 -12.79
N GLY A 84 -44.60 -20.04 -13.71
CA GLY A 84 -44.21 -20.60 -15.01
C GLY A 84 -42.97 -19.95 -15.61
N PHE A 85 -42.49 -20.48 -16.74
CA PHE A 85 -41.50 -19.82 -17.59
C PHE A 85 -42.13 -18.92 -18.67
N ASN A 86 -43.44 -19.09 -18.93
CA ASN A 86 -44.25 -18.34 -19.89
C ASN A 86 -45.73 -18.71 -19.63
N LEU A 87 -46.40 -17.95 -18.77
CA LEU A 87 -47.84 -17.99 -18.52
C LEU A 87 -48.60 -17.01 -19.44
N SER A 88 -47.93 -15.96 -19.94
CA SER A 88 -48.52 -14.84 -20.70
C SER A 88 -48.76 -15.08 -22.21
N GLY A 89 -47.89 -15.84 -22.90
CA GLY A 89 -47.98 -16.14 -24.35
C GLY A 89 -47.30 -15.08 -25.24
N ASN A 90 -46.82 -15.35 -26.46
CA ASN A 90 -47.14 -16.41 -27.43
C ASN A 90 -45.92 -17.24 -27.94
N ASN A 91 -44.68 -16.96 -27.49
CA ASN A 91 -43.46 -17.68 -27.94
C ASN A 91 -43.12 -18.90 -27.06
N SER A 92 -44.14 -19.67 -26.67
CA SER A 92 -44.11 -20.52 -25.47
C SER A 92 -43.06 -21.64 -25.45
N ASN A 93 -42.74 -22.26 -26.60
CA ASN A 93 -41.85 -23.41 -26.62
C ASN A 93 -40.35 -23.04 -26.57
N LEU A 94 -39.89 -22.03 -27.33
CA LEU A 94 -38.45 -21.80 -27.49
C LEU A 94 -37.78 -21.23 -26.24
N SER A 95 -38.40 -20.24 -25.59
CA SER A 95 -37.87 -19.66 -24.34
C SER A 95 -37.91 -20.68 -23.19
N MET A 96 -39.00 -21.47 -23.09
CA MET A 96 -39.13 -22.53 -22.09
C MET A 96 -38.11 -23.65 -22.30
N GLN A 97 -37.91 -24.11 -23.54
CA GLN A 97 -36.88 -25.12 -23.86
C GLN A 97 -35.46 -24.59 -23.62
N THR A 98 -35.20 -23.32 -23.95
CA THR A 98 -33.92 -22.66 -23.68
C THR A 98 -33.64 -22.60 -22.18
N ALA A 99 -34.61 -22.12 -21.38
CA ALA A 99 -34.50 -22.07 -19.93
C ALA A 99 -34.22 -23.46 -19.33
N ILE A 100 -35.05 -24.46 -19.64
CA ILE A 100 -34.90 -25.84 -19.14
C ILE A 100 -33.56 -26.44 -19.57
N GLY A 101 -33.12 -26.19 -20.81
CA GLY A 101 -31.82 -26.66 -21.32
C GLY A 101 -30.64 -26.05 -20.57
N LYS A 102 -30.64 -24.73 -20.36
CA LYS A 102 -29.57 -24.01 -19.64
C LYS A 102 -29.54 -24.35 -18.15
N ILE A 103 -30.71 -24.49 -17.51
CA ILE A 103 -30.82 -24.97 -16.12
C ILE A 103 -30.20 -26.37 -16.00
N ARG A 104 -30.57 -27.32 -16.88
CA ARG A 104 -30.00 -28.68 -16.86
C ARG A 104 -28.49 -28.68 -17.07
N GLN A 105 -27.97 -27.91 -18.03
CA GLN A 105 -26.53 -27.75 -18.27
C GLN A 105 -25.80 -27.21 -17.02
N ALA A 106 -26.37 -26.19 -16.37
CA ALA A 106 -25.80 -25.61 -15.17
C ALA A 106 -25.76 -26.62 -14.01
N LYS A 107 -26.87 -27.33 -13.76
CA LYS A 107 -26.95 -28.37 -12.73
C LYS A 107 -25.99 -29.54 -13.00
N SER A 108 -25.82 -29.98 -14.24
CA SER A 108 -24.84 -31.03 -14.59
C SER A 108 -23.37 -30.62 -14.38
N LEU A 109 -23.08 -29.31 -14.37
CA LEU A 109 -21.76 -28.75 -14.10
C LEU A 109 -21.55 -28.36 -12.63
N GLY A 110 -22.47 -28.75 -11.74
CA GLY A 110 -22.40 -28.45 -10.30
C GLY A 110 -22.62 -26.96 -9.96
N LEU A 111 -23.21 -26.16 -10.85
CA LEU A 111 -23.62 -24.80 -10.53
C LEU A 111 -24.89 -24.81 -9.65
N LYS A 112 -24.97 -23.87 -8.71
CA LYS A 112 -26.25 -23.51 -8.09
C LYS A 112 -27.09 -22.73 -9.11
N VAL A 113 -28.41 -22.95 -9.11
CA VAL A 113 -29.33 -22.30 -10.06
C VAL A 113 -30.57 -21.81 -9.33
N LEU A 114 -30.80 -20.50 -9.39
CA LEU A 114 -32.01 -19.84 -8.88
C LEU A 114 -32.92 -19.44 -10.03
N LEU A 115 -34.22 -19.38 -9.78
CA LEU A 115 -35.19 -18.72 -10.66
C LEU A 115 -35.45 -17.30 -10.15
N SER A 116 -35.24 -16.29 -10.99
CA SER A 116 -35.66 -14.92 -10.66
C SER A 116 -37.09 -14.67 -11.12
N VAL A 117 -37.86 -13.91 -10.34
CA VAL A 117 -39.20 -13.41 -10.69
C VAL A 117 -39.29 -11.91 -10.39
N GLY A 118 -39.98 -11.15 -11.25
CA GLY A 118 -39.97 -9.68 -11.21
C GLY A 118 -39.23 -9.10 -12.42
N GLY A 119 -38.17 -8.34 -12.19
CA GLY A 119 -37.40 -7.63 -13.21
C GLY A 119 -38.10 -6.39 -13.77
N ASN A 120 -37.55 -5.89 -14.88
CA ASN A 120 -38.17 -4.86 -15.71
C ASN A 120 -38.36 -5.40 -17.15
N PRO A 121 -39.59 -5.42 -17.72
CA PRO A 121 -40.87 -5.26 -17.02
C PRO A 121 -41.04 -6.34 -15.93
N ASN A 122 -41.77 -5.99 -14.87
CA ASN A 122 -42.05 -6.89 -13.75
C ASN A 122 -42.88 -8.09 -14.21
N THR A 123 -42.51 -9.30 -13.79
CA THR A 123 -43.20 -10.57 -14.09
C THR A 123 -43.86 -11.23 -12.86
N PHE A 124 -43.85 -10.56 -11.72
CA PHE A 124 -44.40 -11.05 -10.45
C PHE A 124 -45.74 -10.36 -10.14
N HIS A 125 -46.86 -11.03 -10.43
CA HIS A 125 -48.24 -10.50 -10.33
C HIS A 125 -49.14 -11.37 -9.43
N PRO A 126 -48.78 -11.55 -8.15
CA PRO A 126 -49.49 -12.44 -7.24
C PRO A 126 -50.92 -11.92 -6.99
N GLY A 127 -51.90 -12.81 -7.10
CA GLY A 127 -53.33 -12.50 -6.99
C GLY A 127 -53.97 -11.87 -8.23
N THR A 128 -53.21 -11.63 -9.31
CA THR A 128 -53.69 -11.02 -10.57
C THR A 128 -53.70 -12.06 -11.69
N GLU A 129 -54.78 -12.15 -12.47
CA GLU A 129 -54.82 -13.02 -13.65
C GLU A 129 -53.90 -12.52 -14.77
N VAL A 130 -53.52 -13.40 -15.70
CA VAL A 130 -52.55 -13.13 -16.80
C VAL A 130 -52.87 -11.88 -17.64
N LYS A 131 -54.16 -11.52 -17.77
CA LYS A 131 -54.62 -10.31 -18.48
C LYS A 131 -55.32 -9.29 -17.56
N GLY A 132 -55.22 -9.49 -16.25
CA GLY A 132 -55.76 -8.58 -15.25
C GLY A 132 -54.89 -7.34 -15.07
N LEU A 133 -55.49 -6.29 -14.52
CA LEU A 133 -54.75 -5.09 -14.10
C LEU A 133 -54.16 -5.31 -12.71
N ASP A 134 -52.89 -4.95 -12.54
CA ASP A 134 -52.23 -4.96 -11.22
C ASP A 134 -52.99 -4.09 -10.21
N PRO A 135 -53.22 -4.56 -8.97
CA PRO A 135 -53.62 -3.67 -7.89
C PRO A 135 -52.51 -2.66 -7.57
N LYS A 136 -52.87 -1.52 -6.96
CA LYS A 136 -51.91 -0.48 -6.53
C LYS A 136 -50.79 -0.99 -5.62
N ILE A 137 -51.04 -2.06 -4.87
CA ILE A 137 -50.08 -2.75 -4.01
C ILE A 137 -50.30 -4.25 -4.22
N LEU A 138 -49.30 -4.94 -4.77
CA LEU A 138 -49.34 -6.38 -5.04
C LEU A 138 -49.47 -7.20 -3.74
N GLY A 139 -50.17 -8.33 -3.81
CA GLY A 139 -50.38 -9.25 -2.69
C GLY A 139 -51.32 -8.76 -1.58
N LYS A 140 -51.62 -7.45 -1.48
CA LYS A 140 -52.42 -6.87 -0.38
C LYS A 140 -53.85 -7.46 -0.27
N SER A 141 -54.44 -7.89 -1.38
CA SER A 141 -55.77 -8.49 -1.45
C SER A 141 -55.78 -10.02 -1.35
N MET A 142 -54.61 -10.67 -1.27
CA MET A 142 -54.53 -12.13 -1.21
C MET A 142 -54.88 -12.65 0.19
N THR A 143 -55.75 -13.64 0.24
CA THR A 143 -56.04 -14.38 1.48
C THR A 143 -54.87 -15.29 1.85
N ALA A 144 -54.73 -15.61 3.14
CA ALA A 144 -53.71 -16.57 3.62
C ALA A 144 -53.78 -17.93 2.91
N LYS A 145 -54.99 -18.36 2.46
CA LYS A 145 -55.18 -19.57 1.64
C LYS A 145 -54.53 -19.43 0.26
N GLN A 146 -54.68 -18.29 -0.41
CA GLN A 146 -54.03 -18.03 -1.70
C GLN A 146 -52.51 -17.88 -1.55
N THR A 147 -52.02 -17.20 -0.50
CA THR A 147 -50.58 -17.10 -0.22
C THR A 147 -49.96 -18.48 0.03
N LYS A 148 -50.63 -19.36 0.80
CA LYS A 148 -50.20 -20.76 1.00
C LYS A 148 -50.22 -21.58 -0.29
N ALA A 149 -51.23 -21.38 -1.15
CA ALA A 149 -51.31 -22.05 -2.45
C ALA A 149 -50.17 -21.61 -3.39
N LEU A 150 -49.87 -20.31 -3.47
CA LEU A 150 -48.75 -19.77 -4.23
C LEU A 150 -47.41 -20.32 -3.72
N ALA A 151 -47.18 -20.34 -2.39
CA ALA A 151 -45.98 -20.92 -1.80
C ALA A 151 -45.80 -22.40 -2.21
N ALA A 152 -46.86 -23.21 -2.11
CA ALA A 152 -46.83 -24.62 -2.51
C ALA A 152 -46.55 -24.80 -4.01
N ASN A 153 -47.12 -23.95 -4.87
CA ASN A 153 -46.89 -23.96 -6.30
C ASN A 153 -45.44 -23.56 -6.66
N ILE A 154 -44.86 -22.57 -5.97
CA ILE A 154 -43.44 -22.21 -6.08
C ILE A 154 -42.56 -23.41 -5.73
N VAL A 155 -42.72 -24.01 -4.55
CA VAL A 155 -41.90 -25.17 -4.13
C VAL A 155 -42.02 -26.33 -5.13
N LYS A 156 -43.25 -26.63 -5.59
CA LYS A 156 -43.52 -27.68 -6.60
C LYS A 156 -42.82 -27.39 -7.93
N PHE A 157 -42.81 -26.13 -8.38
CA PHE A 157 -42.16 -25.71 -9.62
C PHE A 157 -40.63 -25.80 -9.53
N LEU A 158 -40.05 -25.30 -8.45
CA LEU A 158 -38.59 -25.34 -8.23
C LEU A 158 -38.09 -26.79 -8.19
N LYS A 159 -38.78 -27.67 -7.45
CA LYS A 159 -38.48 -29.11 -7.41
C LYS A 159 -38.61 -29.79 -8.77
N LYS A 160 -39.65 -29.47 -9.55
CA LYS A 160 -39.86 -30.02 -10.91
C LYS A 160 -38.67 -29.79 -11.85
N TYR A 161 -37.97 -28.66 -11.71
CA TYR A 161 -36.85 -28.29 -12.58
C TYR A 161 -35.47 -28.36 -11.90
N ASN A 162 -35.38 -28.96 -10.69
CA ASN A 162 -34.15 -29.10 -9.91
C ASN A 162 -33.43 -27.76 -9.67
N LEU A 163 -34.21 -26.72 -9.35
CA LEU A 163 -33.73 -25.40 -8.97
C LEU A 163 -33.44 -25.36 -7.48
N ASP A 164 -32.36 -24.69 -7.07
CA ASP A 164 -31.95 -24.62 -5.66
C ASP A 164 -32.75 -23.57 -4.87
N GLY A 165 -33.50 -22.70 -5.55
CA GLY A 165 -34.24 -21.62 -4.90
C GLY A 165 -34.87 -20.60 -5.85
N ILE A 166 -35.40 -19.53 -5.25
CA ILE A 166 -36.06 -18.41 -5.91
C ILE A 166 -35.39 -17.09 -5.50
N GLU A 167 -35.35 -16.15 -6.44
CA GLU A 167 -34.88 -14.78 -6.27
C GLU A 167 -36.05 -13.83 -6.61
N PHE A 168 -36.36 -12.90 -5.70
CA PHE A 168 -37.41 -11.90 -5.88
C PHE A 168 -36.81 -10.55 -6.29
N SER A 169 -36.87 -10.21 -7.58
CA SER A 169 -36.39 -8.96 -8.17
C SER A 169 -37.59 -8.02 -8.45
N ILE A 170 -38.39 -7.73 -7.43
CA ILE A 170 -39.69 -7.05 -7.62
C ILE A 170 -39.45 -5.58 -7.97
N ARG A 171 -40.15 -5.06 -9.00
CA ARG A 171 -40.08 -3.64 -9.44
C ARG A 171 -41.42 -2.92 -9.37
N LYS A 172 -42.24 -3.28 -8.37
CA LYS A 172 -43.60 -2.80 -8.10
C LYS A 172 -43.88 -2.73 -6.60
N TYR A 173 -44.70 -1.76 -6.19
CA TYR A 173 -45.21 -1.65 -4.82
C TYR A 173 -45.92 -2.96 -4.41
N THR A 174 -45.43 -3.57 -3.33
CA THR A 174 -45.88 -4.89 -2.86
C THR A 174 -46.08 -4.86 -1.35
N SER A 175 -47.04 -5.62 -0.83
CA SER A 175 -47.29 -5.67 0.62
C SER A 175 -46.13 -6.37 1.34
N ALA A 176 -45.45 -5.66 2.24
CA ALA A 176 -44.33 -6.20 3.02
C ALA A 176 -44.72 -7.42 3.87
N SER A 177 -45.92 -7.40 4.48
CA SER A 177 -46.48 -8.55 5.18
C SER A 177 -46.73 -9.73 4.25
N PHE A 178 -47.21 -9.49 3.02
CA PHE A 178 -47.37 -10.55 2.02
C PHE A 178 -46.04 -11.19 1.60
N ILE A 179 -44.97 -10.40 1.39
CA ILE A 179 -43.64 -10.94 1.06
C ILE A 179 -43.13 -11.80 2.24
N ASN A 180 -43.26 -11.31 3.47
CA ASN A 180 -42.88 -12.07 4.65
C ASN A 180 -43.67 -13.38 4.80
N ASP A 181 -45.00 -13.34 4.66
CA ASP A 181 -45.85 -14.52 4.74
C ASP A 181 -45.55 -15.52 3.63
N LEU A 182 -45.34 -15.05 2.39
CA LEU A 182 -45.01 -15.91 1.25
C LEU A 182 -43.67 -16.62 1.46
N THR A 183 -42.63 -15.88 1.82
CA THR A 183 -41.28 -16.43 2.03
C THR A 183 -41.23 -17.37 3.23
N GLY A 184 -41.86 -17.01 4.35
CA GLY A 184 -42.04 -17.89 5.50
C GLY A 184 -42.80 -19.18 5.16
N LYS A 185 -43.86 -19.10 4.33
CA LYS A 185 -44.58 -20.31 3.87
C LYS A 185 -43.78 -21.14 2.86
N ILE A 186 -42.89 -20.56 2.06
CA ILE A 186 -41.94 -21.33 1.24
C ILE A 186 -40.99 -22.12 2.17
N LYS A 187 -40.41 -21.48 3.19
CA LYS A 187 -39.54 -22.12 4.18
C LYS A 187 -40.24 -23.19 5.04
N GLU A 188 -41.50 -23.00 5.38
CA GLU A 188 -42.33 -24.01 6.09
C GLU A 188 -42.52 -25.29 5.25
N ILE A 189 -42.63 -25.15 3.93
CA ILE A 189 -42.84 -26.28 3.00
C ILE A 189 -41.51 -26.92 2.60
N ASP A 190 -40.43 -26.14 2.45
CA ASP A 190 -39.07 -26.64 2.27
C ASP A 190 -38.02 -25.67 2.84
N PRO A 191 -37.40 -25.98 4.00
CA PRO A 191 -36.42 -25.10 4.62
C PRO A 191 -35.08 -25.04 3.87
N ASN A 192 -34.82 -25.98 2.95
CA ASN A 192 -33.57 -26.08 2.20
C ASN A 192 -33.57 -25.26 0.91
N LEU A 193 -34.71 -24.75 0.47
CA LEU A 193 -34.76 -23.84 -0.68
C LEU A 193 -34.15 -22.50 -0.32
N ILE A 194 -33.27 -22.01 -1.19
CA ILE A 194 -32.71 -20.67 -1.10
C ILE A 194 -33.79 -19.64 -1.45
N ILE A 195 -33.93 -18.62 -0.61
CA ILE A 195 -34.73 -17.42 -0.88
C ILE A 195 -33.77 -16.23 -0.94
N ALA A 196 -33.68 -15.63 -2.13
CA ALA A 196 -32.94 -14.41 -2.37
C ALA A 196 -33.89 -13.25 -2.73
N ALA A 197 -33.41 -12.02 -2.58
CA ALA A 197 -34.05 -10.83 -3.11
C ALA A 197 -33.03 -9.89 -3.73
N GLU A 198 -33.37 -9.30 -4.88
CA GLU A 198 -32.61 -8.24 -5.55
C GLU A 198 -33.30 -6.88 -5.36
N PRO A 199 -33.12 -6.21 -4.20
CA PRO A 199 -33.58 -4.85 -3.99
C PRO A 199 -32.75 -3.83 -4.78
N GLU A 200 -33.43 -2.80 -5.26
CA GLU A 200 -32.79 -1.53 -5.61
C GLU A 200 -32.32 -0.80 -4.35
N ILE A 201 -31.32 0.06 -4.47
CA ILE A 201 -30.87 0.92 -3.37
C ILE A 201 -31.23 2.36 -3.67
N ASN A 202 -31.99 2.97 -2.76
CA ASN A 202 -32.30 4.40 -2.80
C ASN A 202 -32.16 4.99 -1.40
N ASP A 203 -31.42 6.10 -1.26
CA ASP A 203 -31.16 6.75 0.04
C ASP A 203 -30.69 5.75 1.14
N TYR A 204 -29.78 4.84 0.76
CA TYR A 204 -29.24 3.78 1.63
C TYR A 204 -30.30 2.88 2.27
N LYS A 205 -31.43 2.69 1.60
CA LYS A 205 -32.52 1.77 1.94
C LYS A 205 -32.73 0.77 0.82
N LEU A 206 -33.12 -0.43 1.19
CA LEU A 206 -33.49 -1.50 0.26
C LEU A 206 -34.92 -1.28 -0.21
N VAL A 207 -35.14 -1.16 -1.52
CA VAL A 207 -36.47 -0.87 -2.09
C VAL A 207 -36.82 -1.82 -3.24
N THR A 208 -38.12 -2.09 -3.42
CA THR A 208 -38.67 -2.73 -4.62
C THR A 208 -38.80 -1.73 -5.76
N THR A 209 -39.29 -0.53 -5.45
CA THR A 209 -39.44 0.56 -6.41
C THR A 209 -39.57 1.90 -5.69
N GLY A 210 -38.99 2.95 -6.25
CA GLY A 210 -39.11 4.31 -5.74
C GLY A 210 -38.56 4.44 -4.31
N ARG A 211 -39.46 4.47 -3.32
CA ARG A 211 -39.12 4.54 -1.88
C ARG A 211 -39.75 3.40 -1.04
N SER A 212 -40.24 2.34 -1.69
CA SER A 212 -40.99 1.28 -1.01
C SER A 212 -40.07 0.19 -0.47
N ASN A 213 -39.95 0.10 0.85
CA ASN A 213 -39.06 -0.82 1.57
C ASN A 213 -39.71 -2.19 1.84
N ASP A 214 -40.35 -2.76 0.81
CA ASP A 214 -41.27 -3.90 0.98
C ASP A 214 -40.59 -5.18 1.51
N TYR A 215 -39.27 -5.32 1.32
CA TYR A 215 -38.51 -6.48 1.79
C TYR A 215 -38.19 -6.47 3.29
N ASP A 216 -38.23 -5.31 3.97
CA ASP A 216 -37.68 -5.14 5.32
C ASP A 216 -38.25 -6.16 6.33
N MET A 217 -39.56 -6.44 6.27
CA MET A 217 -40.20 -7.42 7.16
C MET A 217 -39.68 -8.86 6.94
N ALA A 218 -39.48 -9.26 5.68
CA ALA A 218 -38.99 -10.60 5.35
C ALA A 218 -37.51 -10.78 5.70
N ILE A 219 -36.72 -9.71 5.51
CA ILE A 219 -35.31 -9.65 5.93
C ILE A 219 -35.19 -9.76 7.44
N GLN A 220 -35.91 -8.92 8.20
CA GLN A 220 -35.85 -8.89 9.67
C GLN A 220 -36.38 -10.18 10.32
N SER A 221 -37.26 -10.91 9.64
CA SER A 221 -37.76 -12.22 10.09
C SER A 221 -36.82 -13.39 9.75
N GLY A 222 -35.67 -13.15 9.10
CA GLY A 222 -34.73 -14.20 8.70
C GLY A 222 -35.22 -15.10 7.55
N ASN A 223 -36.28 -14.69 6.83
CA ASN A 223 -36.87 -15.46 5.73
C ASN A 223 -36.12 -15.28 4.40
N ILE A 224 -35.25 -14.27 4.30
CA ILE A 224 -34.34 -14.03 3.16
C ILE A 224 -32.93 -14.53 3.53
N ASP A 225 -32.43 -15.52 2.80
CA ASP A 225 -31.08 -16.05 3.00
C ASP A 225 -30.02 -15.16 2.32
N TYR A 226 -30.34 -14.54 1.18
CA TYR A 226 -29.40 -13.72 0.39
C TYR A 226 -30.02 -12.42 -0.13
N LEU A 227 -29.23 -11.34 -0.10
CA LEU A 227 -29.55 -10.05 -0.72
C LEU A 227 -28.58 -9.78 -1.87
N PHE A 228 -29.12 -9.54 -3.06
CA PHE A 228 -28.37 -9.12 -4.24
C PHE A 228 -28.57 -7.61 -4.40
N LEU A 229 -27.65 -6.82 -3.85
CA LEU A 229 -27.78 -5.37 -3.82
C LEU A 229 -27.61 -4.81 -5.23
N GLN A 230 -28.66 -4.26 -5.85
CA GLN A 230 -28.55 -3.68 -7.19
C GLN A 230 -27.85 -2.31 -7.11
N GLU A 231 -26.52 -2.32 -7.31
CA GLU A 231 -25.67 -1.14 -7.20
C GLU A 231 -25.49 -0.42 -8.54
N TYR A 232 -26.57 -0.37 -9.33
CA TYR A 232 -26.60 0.31 -10.63
C TYR A 232 -28.01 0.79 -11.01
N ASN A 233 -28.05 1.75 -11.93
CA ASN A 233 -29.19 2.53 -12.46
C ASN A 233 -29.65 3.75 -11.63
N ILE A 234 -29.33 3.84 -10.33
CA ILE A 234 -29.76 4.93 -9.44
C ILE A 234 -28.58 5.84 -9.09
N TYR A 235 -28.79 7.16 -9.04
CA TYR A 235 -27.74 8.09 -8.60
C TYR A 235 -27.40 7.87 -7.11
N PRO A 236 -26.11 7.81 -6.69
CA PRO A 236 -24.88 8.12 -7.44
C PRO A 236 -24.06 6.87 -7.85
N GLN A 237 -24.70 5.75 -8.19
CA GLN A 237 -24.05 4.42 -8.41
C GLN A 237 -23.08 4.33 -9.61
N TYR A 238 -22.71 5.46 -10.23
CA TYR A 238 -21.53 5.52 -11.11
C TYR A 238 -20.21 5.71 -10.34
N ASP A 239 -20.27 6.13 -9.07
CA ASP A 239 -19.10 6.32 -8.21
C ASP A 239 -18.69 4.98 -7.58
N PRO A 240 -17.47 4.45 -7.85
CA PRO A 240 -17.00 3.21 -7.23
C PRO A 240 -17.07 3.22 -5.70
N ASN A 241 -16.81 4.37 -5.06
CA ASN A 241 -16.81 4.49 -3.60
C ASN A 241 -18.16 4.16 -2.97
N TYR A 242 -19.24 4.29 -3.76
CA TYR A 242 -20.58 3.94 -3.32
C TYR A 242 -20.67 2.49 -2.83
N ILE A 243 -19.94 1.55 -3.43
CA ILE A 243 -20.01 0.10 -3.14
C ILE A 243 -19.66 -0.22 -1.68
N ALA A 244 -18.57 0.37 -1.16
CA ALA A 244 -18.17 0.16 0.23
C ALA A 244 -18.98 1.02 1.22
N GLU A 245 -19.41 2.21 0.78
CA GLU A 245 -20.21 3.13 1.59
C GLU A 245 -21.65 2.62 1.82
N SER A 246 -22.31 2.16 0.75
CA SER A 246 -23.67 1.66 0.73
C SER A 246 -23.84 0.46 1.66
N TYR A 247 -22.96 -0.54 1.54
CA TYR A 247 -22.98 -1.78 2.28
C TYR A 247 -23.04 -1.54 3.80
N ASN A 248 -22.18 -0.66 4.31
CA ASN A 248 -22.12 -0.34 5.73
C ASN A 248 -23.37 0.42 6.22
N LYS A 249 -23.88 1.37 5.42
CA LYS A 249 -25.09 2.14 5.74
C LYS A 249 -26.35 1.29 5.70
N ILE A 250 -26.48 0.43 4.69
CA ILE A 250 -27.62 -0.49 4.47
C ILE A 250 -27.75 -1.48 5.63
N ILE A 251 -26.65 -2.11 6.06
CA ILE A 251 -26.68 -3.05 7.20
C ILE A 251 -27.19 -2.37 8.47
N LYS A 252 -26.75 -1.13 8.72
CA LYS A 252 -27.20 -0.33 9.86
C LYS A 252 -28.68 0.08 9.76
N ASN A 253 -29.14 0.46 8.56
CA ASN A 253 -30.48 0.98 8.34
C ASN A 253 -31.56 -0.12 8.31
N SER A 254 -31.38 -1.17 7.51
CA SER A 254 -32.39 -2.23 7.31
C SER A 254 -32.37 -3.34 8.36
N LYS A 255 -31.45 -3.28 9.35
CA LYS A 255 -31.29 -4.26 10.44
C LYS A 255 -31.11 -5.70 9.94
N ILE A 256 -30.27 -5.88 8.92
CA ILE A 256 -30.07 -7.16 8.24
C ILE A 256 -29.50 -8.20 9.23
N PRO A 257 -30.12 -9.39 9.41
CA PRO A 257 -29.57 -10.46 10.25
C PRO A 257 -28.19 -10.95 9.78
N LEU A 258 -27.45 -11.68 10.62
CA LEU A 258 -26.06 -12.09 10.30
C LEU A 258 -26.01 -13.31 9.36
N GLU A 259 -27.04 -14.15 9.46
CA GLU A 259 -27.32 -15.29 8.62
C GLU A 259 -27.67 -14.88 7.18
N THR A 260 -28.34 -13.74 6.99
CA THR A 260 -28.61 -13.17 5.67
C THR A 260 -27.29 -12.68 5.06
N LYS A 261 -26.92 -13.27 3.92
CA LYS A 261 -25.70 -12.94 3.18
C LYS A 261 -25.97 -11.91 2.10
N ILE A 262 -24.92 -11.20 1.69
CA ILE A 262 -24.99 -10.04 0.81
C ILE A 262 -24.03 -10.26 -0.36
N LEU A 263 -24.53 -10.01 -1.56
CA LEU A 263 -23.76 -9.94 -2.79
C LEU A 263 -23.96 -8.55 -3.40
N ILE A 264 -22.90 -8.00 -3.96
CA ILE A 264 -22.97 -6.75 -4.74
C ILE A 264 -23.39 -7.10 -6.17
N GLY A 265 -24.43 -6.44 -6.68
CA GLY A 265 -24.98 -6.65 -8.01
C GLY A 265 -24.58 -5.50 -8.94
N GLU A 266 -23.91 -5.83 -10.04
CA GLU A 266 -23.30 -4.88 -10.98
C GLU A 266 -23.53 -5.31 -12.44
N PRO A 267 -23.48 -4.38 -13.43
CA PRO A 267 -23.50 -4.75 -14.84
C PRO A 267 -22.25 -5.56 -15.23
N THR A 268 -22.38 -6.51 -16.14
CA THR A 268 -21.23 -7.27 -16.67
C THR A 268 -20.45 -6.54 -17.76
N ASN A 269 -21.08 -5.54 -18.39
CA ASN A 269 -20.47 -4.59 -19.30
C ASN A 269 -21.32 -3.31 -19.40
N ALA A 270 -20.79 -2.30 -20.09
CA ALA A 270 -21.40 -0.98 -20.26
C ALA A 270 -22.78 -0.99 -20.95
N THR A 271 -23.15 -2.07 -21.65
CA THR A 271 -24.43 -2.19 -22.38
C THR A 271 -25.57 -2.80 -21.55
N ALA A 272 -25.27 -3.34 -20.37
CA ALA A 272 -26.23 -4.15 -19.62
C ALA A 272 -27.07 -3.35 -18.60
N GLY A 273 -26.63 -2.14 -18.24
CA GLY A 273 -27.35 -1.19 -17.39
C GLY A 273 -27.62 0.14 -18.10
N GLY A 274 -28.21 1.09 -17.38
CA GLY A 274 -28.36 2.48 -17.81
C GLY A 274 -27.06 3.27 -17.68
N ILE A 275 -27.16 4.60 -17.50
CA ILE A 275 -25.99 5.48 -17.37
C ILE A 275 -25.42 5.57 -15.95
N ASN A 276 -26.23 5.35 -14.89
CA ASN A 276 -25.76 5.41 -13.50
C ASN A 276 -25.12 4.07 -13.10
N THR A 277 -23.94 3.78 -13.63
CA THR A 277 -23.19 2.54 -13.35
C THR A 277 -21.71 2.83 -13.39
N ILE A 278 -20.89 2.01 -12.73
CA ILE A 278 -19.42 2.13 -12.71
C ILE A 278 -18.78 2.17 -14.12
N TYR A 279 -19.49 1.72 -15.16
CA TYR A 279 -19.03 1.76 -16.55
C TYR A 279 -19.09 3.14 -17.22
N HIS A 280 -19.85 4.09 -16.68
CA HIS A 280 -20.05 5.41 -17.29
C HIS A 280 -19.72 6.49 -16.25
N PRO A 281 -18.43 6.88 -16.10
CA PRO A 281 -18.00 7.81 -15.06
C PRO A 281 -18.77 9.13 -15.11
N GLY A 282 -19.29 9.55 -13.95
CA GLY A 282 -20.13 10.75 -13.84
C GLY A 282 -21.54 10.61 -14.45
N GLY A 283 -21.97 9.40 -14.80
CA GLY A 283 -23.22 9.15 -15.53
C GLY A 283 -23.15 9.48 -17.02
N ASP A 284 -21.95 9.66 -17.59
CA ASP A 284 -21.76 10.05 -18.98
C ASP A 284 -21.73 8.83 -19.91
N GLY A 285 -22.88 8.49 -20.49
CA GLY A 285 -23.03 7.39 -21.45
C GLY A 285 -22.23 7.54 -22.76
N SER A 286 -21.57 8.69 -23.00
CA SER A 286 -20.61 8.84 -24.11
C SER A 286 -19.19 8.33 -23.75
N LYS A 287 -18.92 8.08 -22.46
CA LYS A 287 -17.62 7.68 -21.91
C LYS A 287 -17.69 6.31 -21.24
N SER A 288 -18.00 5.27 -22.03
CA SER A 288 -18.06 3.90 -21.53
C SER A 288 -16.66 3.28 -21.31
N LEU A 289 -16.45 2.71 -20.12
CA LEU A 289 -15.27 1.92 -19.78
C LEU A 289 -15.35 0.49 -20.35
N SER A 290 -14.18 -0.12 -20.57
CA SER A 290 -14.10 -1.57 -20.73
C SER A 290 -14.43 -2.28 -19.40
N THR A 291 -14.84 -3.54 -19.47
CA THR A 291 -15.07 -4.35 -18.26
C THR A 291 -13.80 -4.43 -17.41
N GLU A 292 -12.63 -4.62 -18.00
CA GLU A 292 -11.36 -4.64 -17.26
C GLU A 292 -11.13 -3.34 -16.48
N ALA A 293 -11.40 -2.17 -17.07
CA ALA A 293 -11.25 -0.87 -16.41
C ALA A 293 -12.30 -0.66 -15.30
N ALA A 294 -13.56 -1.01 -15.54
CA ALA A 294 -14.61 -0.96 -14.52
C ALA A 294 -14.30 -1.88 -13.32
N MET A 295 -13.79 -3.09 -13.57
CA MET A 295 -13.37 -4.01 -12.51
C MET A 295 -12.18 -3.48 -11.73
N SER A 296 -11.22 -2.80 -12.37
CA SER A 296 -10.11 -2.13 -11.67
C SER A 296 -10.56 -1.03 -10.69
N LEU A 297 -11.71 -0.39 -10.96
CA LEU A 297 -12.32 0.58 -10.03
C LEU A 297 -13.09 -0.09 -8.89
N MET A 298 -13.71 -1.25 -9.14
CA MET A 298 -14.47 -2.01 -8.13
C MET A 298 -13.57 -2.78 -7.15
N LEU A 299 -12.44 -3.32 -7.62
CA LEU A 299 -11.55 -4.16 -6.81
C LEU A 299 -11.07 -3.52 -5.48
N PRO A 300 -10.66 -2.23 -5.43
CA PRO A 300 -10.35 -1.53 -4.17
C PRO A 300 -11.52 -1.46 -3.18
N GLN A 301 -12.76 -1.48 -3.66
CA GLN A 301 -13.96 -1.40 -2.82
C GLN A 301 -14.31 -2.78 -2.28
N LEU A 302 -14.18 -3.83 -3.10
CA LEU A 302 -14.31 -5.21 -2.66
C LEU A 302 -13.22 -5.61 -1.66
N GLU A 303 -12.03 -5.02 -1.72
CA GLU A 303 -10.97 -5.18 -0.71
C GLU A 303 -11.43 -4.73 0.69
N LEU A 304 -12.29 -3.71 0.79
CA LEU A 304 -12.89 -3.25 2.05
C LEU A 304 -13.99 -4.21 2.54
N LEU A 305 -14.68 -4.89 1.62
CA LEU A 305 -15.83 -5.75 1.91
C LEU A 305 -15.48 -7.23 2.12
N LYS A 306 -14.41 -7.76 1.50
CA LYS A 306 -14.13 -9.20 1.41
C LYS A 306 -14.16 -9.97 2.74
N HIS A 307 -13.85 -9.33 3.86
CA HIS A 307 -13.88 -9.96 5.20
C HIS A 307 -15.04 -9.51 6.11
N LYS A 308 -16.01 -8.74 5.60
CA LYS A 308 -17.23 -8.43 6.35
C LYS A 308 -18.14 -9.67 6.40
N PRO A 309 -18.74 -10.02 7.55
CA PRO A 309 -19.31 -11.36 7.80
C PRO A 309 -20.61 -11.71 7.03
N ARG A 310 -21.20 -10.73 6.34
CA ARG A 310 -22.35 -10.94 5.43
C ARG A 310 -21.93 -10.97 3.96
N PHE A 311 -20.81 -10.34 3.58
CA PHE A 311 -20.37 -10.27 2.19
C PHE A 311 -19.85 -11.64 1.72
N VAL A 312 -20.51 -12.20 0.71
CA VAL A 312 -20.14 -13.50 0.11
C VAL A 312 -19.76 -13.38 -1.36
N GLY A 313 -19.98 -12.26 -2.03
CA GLY A 313 -19.39 -12.01 -3.35
C GLY A 313 -20.18 -11.06 -4.25
N VAL A 314 -20.21 -11.37 -5.54
CA VAL A 314 -20.70 -10.46 -6.59
C VAL A 314 -21.62 -11.20 -7.56
N VAL A 315 -22.69 -10.54 -8.03
CA VAL A 315 -23.55 -11.00 -9.14
C VAL A 315 -23.50 -10.04 -10.32
N GLY A 316 -23.50 -10.59 -11.54
CA GLY A 316 -23.41 -9.83 -12.78
C GLY A 316 -24.69 -9.86 -13.61
N TRP A 317 -25.24 -8.68 -13.93
CA TRP A 317 -26.31 -8.48 -14.90
C TRP A 317 -25.70 -8.06 -16.26
N THR A 318 -25.60 -8.87 -17.32
CA THR A 318 -26.05 -10.26 -17.50
C THR A 318 -24.96 -11.12 -18.18
N LEU A 319 -25.15 -12.43 -18.15
CA LEU A 319 -24.43 -13.38 -18.99
C LEU A 319 -24.76 -13.21 -20.49
N ASN A 320 -25.96 -12.73 -20.84
CA ASN A 320 -26.36 -12.51 -22.23
C ASN A 320 -25.47 -11.47 -22.90
N THR A 321 -25.30 -10.30 -22.26
CA THR A 321 -24.39 -9.24 -22.74
C THR A 321 -22.93 -9.65 -22.60
N ALA A 322 -22.55 -10.45 -21.59
CA ALA A 322 -21.16 -10.87 -21.37
C ALA A 322 -20.65 -11.98 -22.32
N TYR A 323 -21.54 -12.77 -22.94
CA TYR A 323 -21.17 -13.90 -23.80
C TYR A 323 -21.78 -13.87 -25.22
N ALA A 324 -22.71 -12.95 -25.49
CA ALA A 324 -23.26 -12.66 -26.82
C ALA A 324 -23.31 -11.14 -27.09
N SER A 325 -22.27 -10.42 -26.64
CA SER A 325 -22.12 -8.96 -26.66
C SER A 325 -22.33 -8.31 -28.04
N ASP A 326 -21.98 -9.02 -29.11
CA ASP A 326 -22.16 -8.59 -30.49
C ASP A 326 -23.64 -8.40 -30.89
N LEU A 327 -24.57 -9.09 -30.22
CA LEU A 327 -26.02 -8.85 -30.37
C LEU A 327 -26.49 -7.55 -29.69
N TYR A 328 -25.65 -6.98 -28.82
CA TYR A 328 -25.89 -5.75 -28.07
C TYR A 328 -24.98 -4.60 -28.54
N GLY A 329 -24.35 -4.74 -29.71
CA GLY A 329 -23.49 -3.72 -30.33
C GLY A 329 -22.03 -3.73 -29.88
N ASP A 330 -21.69 -4.40 -28.77
CA ASP A 330 -20.31 -4.47 -28.27
C ASP A 330 -19.55 -5.68 -28.86
N LYS A 331 -19.04 -5.50 -30.08
CA LYS A 331 -18.20 -6.50 -30.76
C LYS A 331 -16.79 -6.64 -30.19
N LYS A 332 -16.36 -5.77 -29.27
CA LYS A 332 -15.00 -5.76 -28.71
C LYS A 332 -14.93 -6.36 -27.30
N HIS A 333 -16.06 -6.54 -26.62
CA HIS A 333 -16.15 -7.18 -25.32
C HIS A 333 -15.47 -8.57 -25.30
N ARG A 334 -14.67 -8.81 -24.27
CA ARG A 334 -13.98 -10.09 -24.07
C ARG A 334 -14.85 -11.03 -23.22
N ALA A 335 -15.38 -12.09 -23.83
CA ALA A 335 -16.34 -12.97 -23.17
C ALA A 335 -15.84 -13.56 -21.83
N GLY A 336 -16.59 -13.26 -20.76
CA GLY A 336 -16.29 -13.64 -19.38
C GLY A 336 -15.27 -12.74 -18.66
N ALA A 337 -14.96 -11.54 -19.18
CA ALA A 337 -14.04 -10.59 -18.56
C ALA A 337 -14.41 -10.26 -17.10
N PHE A 338 -15.70 -10.00 -16.83
CA PHE A 338 -16.22 -9.68 -15.49
C PHE A 338 -15.80 -10.73 -14.46
N ALA A 339 -16.13 -12.00 -14.68
CA ALA A 339 -15.78 -13.05 -13.73
C ALA A 339 -14.28 -13.28 -13.61
N LYS A 340 -13.53 -13.23 -14.72
CA LYS A 340 -12.07 -13.41 -14.70
C LYS A 340 -11.35 -12.37 -13.86
N SER A 341 -11.78 -11.11 -13.93
CA SER A 341 -11.20 -10.02 -13.15
C SER A 341 -11.54 -10.08 -11.66
N LEU A 342 -12.65 -10.76 -11.28
CA LEU A 342 -13.11 -10.85 -9.90
C LEU A 342 -12.78 -12.18 -9.21
N ARG A 343 -12.46 -13.23 -9.97
CA ARG A 343 -12.27 -14.60 -9.45
C ARG A 343 -11.29 -14.64 -8.27
N ASP A 344 -10.14 -13.99 -8.41
CA ASP A 344 -9.07 -14.03 -7.41
C ASP A 344 -9.43 -13.16 -6.17
N CYS A 345 -10.22 -12.10 -6.36
CA CYS A 345 -10.83 -11.32 -5.26
C CYS A 345 -11.85 -12.16 -4.48
N ILE A 346 -12.77 -12.82 -5.17
CA ILE A 346 -13.91 -13.50 -4.55
C ILE A 346 -13.51 -14.84 -3.91
N TYR A 347 -12.65 -15.64 -4.56
CA TYR A 347 -12.27 -16.96 -4.06
C TYR A 347 -10.97 -16.95 -3.26
N ASP A 348 -9.94 -16.23 -3.72
CA ASP A 348 -8.63 -16.18 -3.06
C ASP A 348 -8.52 -15.04 -2.02
N ASN A 349 -9.46 -14.09 -2.00
CA ASN A 349 -9.45 -12.86 -1.17
C ASN A 349 -8.33 -11.88 -1.57
N ILE A 350 -7.91 -11.90 -2.84
CA ILE A 350 -6.88 -11.03 -3.41
C ILE A 350 -7.57 -10.04 -4.35
N CYS A 351 -8.09 -8.92 -3.81
CA CYS A 351 -8.81 -7.93 -4.61
C CYS A 351 -7.86 -6.86 -5.15
N VAL A 352 -6.94 -6.36 -4.33
CA VAL A 352 -5.78 -5.58 -4.80
C VAL A 352 -4.49 -6.39 -4.60
N PRO A 353 -3.45 -6.17 -5.42
CA PRO A 353 -2.11 -6.66 -5.10
C PRO A 353 -1.71 -6.10 -3.73
N LYS A 354 -1.26 -6.96 -2.81
CA LYS A 354 -0.71 -6.49 -1.53
C LYS A 354 0.43 -5.52 -1.81
N SER A 355 0.34 -4.31 -1.27
CA SER A 355 1.42 -3.33 -1.38
C SER A 355 2.69 -3.91 -0.78
N GLN A 356 3.80 -3.86 -1.53
CA GLN A 356 5.08 -4.40 -1.07
C GLN A 356 5.71 -3.58 0.07
N ASN A 357 5.18 -2.39 0.35
CA ASN A 357 5.57 -1.50 1.43
C ASN A 357 4.33 -1.01 2.19
N LEU A 358 4.45 -0.75 3.50
CA LEU A 358 3.42 -0.01 4.24
C LEU A 358 3.23 1.39 3.65
N MET A 359 1.97 1.85 3.56
CA MET A 359 1.65 3.25 3.28
C MET A 359 1.63 4.02 4.60
N GLY A 360 2.45 5.07 4.71
CA GLY A 360 2.58 5.87 5.93
C GLY A 360 3.55 5.28 6.97
N PRO A 361 3.50 5.76 8.23
CA PRO A 361 4.40 5.32 9.29
C PRO A 361 4.13 3.88 9.72
N VAL A 362 5.17 3.21 10.24
CA VAL A 362 5.01 1.93 10.95
C VAL A 362 4.32 2.20 12.29
N ILE A 363 3.20 1.51 12.50
CA ILE A 363 2.43 1.50 13.75
C ILE A 363 2.46 0.06 14.25
N ALA A 364 3.46 -0.25 15.05
CA ALA A 364 3.77 -1.60 15.51
C ALA A 364 3.44 -1.79 17.00
N GLY A 365 3.10 -3.02 17.39
CA GLY A 365 2.88 -3.39 18.78
C GLY A 365 3.28 -4.82 19.04
N TYR A 366 3.92 -5.07 20.18
CA TYR A 366 4.21 -6.42 20.63
C TYR A 366 2.99 -7.06 21.27
N LEU A 367 2.64 -8.27 20.84
CA LEU A 367 1.57 -9.09 21.39
C LEU A 367 2.17 -10.25 22.19
N SER A 368 2.08 -10.18 23.52
CA SER A 368 2.48 -11.26 24.42
C SER A 368 1.53 -12.46 24.28
N LEU A 369 1.99 -13.56 23.67
CA LEU A 369 1.20 -14.78 23.43
C LEU A 369 0.86 -15.56 24.72
N TRP A 370 1.53 -15.24 25.83
CA TRP A 370 1.17 -15.70 27.18
C TRP A 370 0.05 -14.88 27.83
N GLY A 371 -0.45 -13.83 27.16
CA GLY A 371 -1.50 -12.97 27.65
C GLY A 371 -0.98 -11.84 28.52
N ARG A 372 -1.42 -11.78 29.79
CA ARG A 372 -1.13 -10.66 30.70
C ARG A 372 0.34 -10.63 31.13
N ASN A 373 0.84 -9.41 31.32
CA ASN A 373 2.14 -9.12 31.91
C ASN A 373 1.97 -8.47 33.28
N SER A 374 2.91 -8.70 34.18
CA SER A 374 3.04 -7.91 35.42
C SER A 374 4.02 -6.78 35.18
N SER A 375 3.71 -5.58 35.66
CA SER A 375 4.64 -4.46 35.57
C SER A 375 5.88 -4.72 36.43
N TYR A 376 7.00 -4.11 36.06
CA TYR A 376 8.13 -3.96 36.97
C TYR A 376 7.69 -3.15 38.20
N ASN A 377 8.37 -3.38 39.33
CA ASN A 377 8.11 -2.62 40.54
C ASN A 377 8.52 -1.14 40.33
N VAL A 378 7.55 -0.24 40.49
CA VAL A 378 7.75 1.21 40.47
C VAL A 378 7.39 1.72 41.85
N SER A 379 8.34 2.30 42.58
CA SER A 379 8.12 2.89 43.91
C SER A 379 7.42 1.99 44.95
N GLY A 380 7.56 0.65 44.83
CA GLY A 380 6.87 -0.32 45.67
C GLY A 380 5.60 -0.93 45.06
N GLN A 381 5.01 -0.30 44.04
CA GLN A 381 3.78 -0.71 43.37
C GLN A 381 4.03 -1.65 42.18
N GLN A 382 3.07 -2.53 41.88
CA GLN A 382 3.00 -3.34 40.66
C GLN A 382 1.54 -3.54 40.22
N ILE A 383 1.29 -3.56 38.91
CA ILE A 383 -0.01 -3.87 38.30
C ILE A 383 0.09 -5.07 37.36
N ASN A 384 -1.05 -5.62 36.96
CA ASN A 384 -1.15 -6.55 35.84
C ASN A 384 -1.83 -5.88 34.65
N SER A 385 -1.37 -6.18 33.44
CA SER A 385 -1.90 -5.63 32.21
C SER A 385 -3.26 -6.22 31.81
N THR A 386 -3.92 -5.55 30.85
CA THR A 386 -5.24 -5.91 30.34
C THR A 386 -5.10 -6.82 29.13
N LEU A 387 -5.71 -8.01 29.21
CA LEU A 387 -5.66 -9.01 28.14
C LEU A 387 -6.30 -8.48 26.85
N VAL A 388 -5.60 -8.62 25.73
CA VAL A 388 -6.10 -8.28 24.39
C VAL A 388 -6.92 -9.46 23.86
N ASP A 389 -8.22 -9.28 23.61
CA ASP A 389 -9.05 -10.36 23.08
C ASP A 389 -8.71 -10.63 21.61
N LEU A 390 -8.17 -11.81 21.31
CA LEU A 390 -7.85 -12.27 19.94
C LEU A 390 -9.03 -13.00 19.28
N LYS A 391 -10.11 -13.27 20.03
CA LYS A 391 -11.21 -14.12 19.58
C LYS A 391 -12.08 -13.42 18.54
N MET A 392 -12.35 -14.09 17.42
CA MET A 392 -13.25 -13.57 16.39
C MET A 392 -14.69 -13.43 16.94
N PRO A 393 -15.30 -12.24 16.93
CA PRO A 393 -16.61 -12.02 17.53
C PRO A 393 -17.76 -12.63 16.72
N LYS A 394 -18.64 -13.38 17.40
CA LYS A 394 -19.85 -14.00 16.83
C LYS A 394 -20.98 -12.98 16.68
N GLY A 395 -20.87 -12.00 15.77
CA GLY A 395 -21.97 -11.04 15.54
C GLY A 395 -21.60 -9.76 14.81
N GLN A 396 -20.34 -9.35 14.89
CA GLN A 396 -19.78 -8.16 14.26
C GLN A 396 -18.39 -8.48 13.72
N GLU A 397 -17.74 -7.53 13.08
CA GLU A 397 -16.38 -7.73 12.60
C GLU A 397 -15.36 -7.33 13.68
N TYR A 398 -14.15 -7.90 13.64
CA TYR A 398 -13.18 -7.77 14.73
C TYR A 398 -12.63 -6.34 14.87
N CYS A 399 -12.33 -5.63 13.79
CA CYS A 399 -11.92 -4.23 13.84
C CYS A 399 -13.08 -3.30 14.19
N ASP A 400 -14.31 -3.66 13.80
CA ASP A 400 -15.51 -2.94 14.26
C ASP A 400 -15.72 -3.09 15.79
N LYS A 401 -15.23 -4.19 16.41
CA LYS A 401 -15.24 -4.41 17.87
C LYS A 401 -14.03 -3.81 18.58
N TYR A 402 -12.85 -3.93 17.98
CA TYR A 402 -11.55 -3.59 18.55
C TYR A 402 -10.79 -2.64 17.60
N PRO A 403 -11.32 -1.42 17.38
CA PRO A 403 -10.74 -0.49 16.41
C PRO A 403 -9.30 -0.10 16.78
N GLU A 404 -8.98 -0.05 18.07
CA GLU A 404 -7.64 0.26 18.60
C GLU A 404 -6.60 -0.80 18.21
N VAL A 405 -6.90 -2.09 18.38
CA VAL A 405 -6.05 -3.19 17.89
C VAL A 405 -5.88 -3.13 16.37
N CYS A 406 -6.87 -2.58 15.66
CA CYS A 406 -6.81 -2.37 14.22
C CYS A 406 -6.22 -1.03 13.77
N LYS A 407 -5.69 -0.19 14.66
CA LYS A 407 -4.82 0.95 14.27
C LYS A 407 -3.39 0.49 13.96
N TYR A 408 -2.92 -0.56 14.63
CA TYR A 408 -1.68 -1.24 14.29
C TYR A 408 -1.70 -1.72 12.83
N ASN A 409 -0.67 -1.38 12.07
CA ASN A 409 -0.42 -1.95 10.74
C ASN A 409 0.56 -3.13 10.80
N THR A 410 1.28 -3.27 11.91
CA THR A 410 2.18 -4.38 12.21
C THR A 410 1.93 -4.89 13.63
N ILE A 411 1.84 -6.21 13.82
CA ILE A 411 1.80 -6.84 15.16
C ILE A 411 2.96 -7.82 15.26
N ILE A 412 3.71 -7.73 16.36
CA ILE A 412 4.89 -8.55 16.62
C ILE A 412 4.52 -9.56 17.70
N ALA A 413 4.21 -10.79 17.29
CA ALA A 413 3.86 -11.86 18.20
C ALA A 413 5.10 -12.30 19.01
N ALA A 414 5.01 -12.27 20.34
CA ALA A 414 6.09 -12.59 21.25
C ALA A 414 5.70 -13.81 22.12
N TYR A 415 6.50 -14.87 22.26
CA TYR A 415 7.78 -15.17 21.61
C TYR A 415 7.80 -16.59 21.06
N LEU A 416 8.55 -16.78 19.97
CA LEU A 416 9.02 -18.07 19.47
C LEU A 416 10.40 -18.35 20.09
N THR A 417 10.41 -19.09 21.20
CA THR A 417 11.63 -19.44 21.94
C THR A 417 12.31 -20.67 21.31
N TYR A 418 13.63 -20.77 21.43
CA TYR A 418 14.40 -21.94 21.00
C TYR A 418 15.18 -22.56 22.16
N THR A 419 15.17 -23.89 22.28
CA THR A 419 16.18 -24.64 23.04
C THR A 419 16.63 -25.88 22.28
N ASN A 420 17.85 -26.35 22.54
CA ASN A 420 18.41 -27.56 21.89
C ASN A 420 17.57 -28.83 22.16
N SER A 421 16.80 -28.89 23.25
CA SER A 421 15.98 -30.07 23.61
C SER A 421 14.54 -29.99 23.09
N SER A 422 14.02 -28.78 22.87
CA SER A 422 12.60 -28.55 22.58
C SER A 422 12.30 -28.08 21.15
N GLY A 423 13.34 -27.65 20.41
CA GLY A 423 13.19 -26.93 19.16
C GLY A 423 12.56 -25.55 19.36
N PHE A 424 12.02 -24.97 18.27
CA PHE A 424 11.24 -23.75 18.33
C PHE A 424 9.82 -23.98 18.88
N ARG A 425 9.39 -23.13 19.84
CA ARG A 425 8.05 -23.20 20.44
C ARG A 425 7.46 -21.81 20.69
N LEU A 426 6.17 -21.67 20.42
CA LEU A 426 5.41 -20.48 20.80
C LEU A 426 5.13 -20.49 22.31
N THR A 427 5.34 -19.36 22.95
CA THR A 427 5.27 -19.20 24.40
C THR A 427 3.86 -18.76 24.81
N PHE A 428 3.00 -19.74 25.09
CA PHE A 428 1.62 -19.53 25.56
C PHE A 428 1.47 -19.54 27.09
N ASP A 429 2.50 -19.99 27.79
CA ASP A 429 2.52 -20.13 29.25
C ASP A 429 3.23 -18.90 29.85
N GLY A 430 2.67 -18.30 30.91
CA GLY A 430 3.22 -17.10 31.55
C GLY A 430 4.58 -17.31 32.21
N GLU A 431 5.34 -16.22 32.41
CA GLU A 431 6.76 -16.24 32.83
C GLU A 431 7.08 -17.07 34.09
N ASN A 432 6.10 -17.26 34.98
CA ASN A 432 6.26 -17.99 36.24
C ASN A 432 5.87 -19.48 36.17
N GLY A 433 5.59 -20.03 34.99
CA GLY A 433 5.31 -21.47 34.76
C GLY A 433 3.96 -22.00 35.31
N ASN A 434 3.32 -21.27 36.23
CA ASN A 434 1.99 -21.54 36.77
C ASN A 434 0.97 -20.57 36.17
N SER A 435 0.45 -20.88 34.98
CA SER A 435 -0.75 -20.20 34.47
C SER A 435 -1.51 -21.07 33.47
N LYS A 436 -2.84 -20.92 33.50
CA LYS A 436 -3.75 -21.38 32.46
C LYS A 436 -3.50 -20.53 31.21
N LYS A 437 -3.27 -21.15 30.05
CA LYS A 437 -3.08 -20.45 28.77
C LYS A 437 -4.22 -19.47 28.51
N GLU A 438 -3.89 -18.20 28.30
CA GLU A 438 -4.86 -17.14 28.03
C GLU A 438 -5.33 -17.17 26.55
N TYR A 439 -4.48 -17.64 25.63
CA TYR A 439 -4.82 -17.84 24.21
C TYR A 439 -4.59 -19.30 23.78
N THR A 440 -5.41 -19.74 22.83
CA THR A 440 -5.21 -21.02 22.11
C THR A 440 -4.43 -20.84 20.82
N PRO A 441 -3.75 -21.90 20.32
CA PRO A 441 -3.18 -21.91 18.97
C PRO A 441 -4.17 -21.50 17.88
N GLU A 442 -5.42 -21.94 18.00
CA GLU A 442 -6.49 -21.68 17.05
C GLU A 442 -6.90 -20.20 17.04
N GLU A 443 -7.03 -19.56 18.20
CA GLU A 443 -7.31 -18.12 18.29
C GLU A 443 -6.19 -17.27 17.67
N VAL A 444 -4.91 -17.63 17.87
CA VAL A 444 -3.79 -16.94 17.22
C VAL A 444 -3.79 -17.14 15.70
N LYS A 445 -4.16 -18.33 15.21
CA LYS A 445 -4.31 -18.62 13.77
C LYS A 445 -5.43 -17.80 13.14
N GLU A 446 -6.61 -17.79 13.77
CA GLU A 446 -7.76 -17.00 13.29
C GLU A 446 -7.44 -15.51 13.29
N PHE A 447 -6.84 -15.00 14.37
CA PHE A 447 -6.41 -13.61 14.48
C PHE A 447 -5.36 -13.23 13.42
N THR A 448 -4.32 -14.05 13.25
CA THR A 448 -3.26 -13.78 12.26
C THR A 448 -3.82 -13.77 10.84
N LYS A 449 -4.61 -14.80 10.49
CA LYS A 449 -5.32 -14.87 9.21
C LYS A 449 -6.21 -13.65 9.00
N TYR A 450 -6.94 -13.23 10.03
CA TYR A 450 -7.81 -12.05 9.99
C TYR A 450 -7.03 -10.74 9.81
N MET A 451 -5.91 -10.54 10.50
CA MET A 451 -5.11 -9.31 10.36
C MET A 451 -4.43 -9.23 8.99
N GLY A 452 -3.86 -10.33 8.50
CA GLY A 452 -3.36 -10.44 7.12
C GLY A 452 -4.46 -10.18 6.07
N SER A 453 -5.70 -10.56 6.37
CA SER A 453 -6.90 -10.26 5.57
C SER A 453 -7.18 -8.76 5.41
N LYS A 454 -6.73 -7.95 6.37
CA LYS A 454 -6.88 -6.48 6.40
C LYS A 454 -5.65 -5.73 5.88
N GLY A 455 -4.72 -6.41 5.21
CA GLY A 455 -3.48 -5.81 4.74
C GLY A 455 -2.52 -5.41 5.87
N LYS A 456 -2.65 -6.02 7.05
CA LYS A 456 -1.77 -5.81 8.21
C LYS A 456 -0.79 -6.96 8.32
N HIS A 457 0.41 -6.70 8.81
CA HIS A 457 1.45 -7.72 8.95
C HIS A 457 1.48 -8.28 10.37
N VAL A 458 1.55 -9.61 10.50
CA VAL A 458 1.81 -10.26 11.80
C VAL A 458 3.15 -11.00 11.74
N VAL A 459 4.13 -10.48 12.45
CA VAL A 459 5.53 -10.95 12.44
C VAL A 459 5.79 -11.76 13.71
N ILE A 460 6.45 -12.92 13.61
CA ILE A 460 6.79 -13.73 14.79
C ILE A 460 8.18 -13.37 15.34
N SER A 461 8.26 -13.08 16.64
CA SER A 461 9.51 -12.68 17.30
C SER A 461 10.26 -13.87 17.89
N VAL A 462 11.43 -14.15 17.34
CA VAL A 462 12.38 -15.18 17.80
C VAL A 462 13.28 -14.62 18.88
N GLY A 463 13.27 -15.23 20.07
CA GLY A 463 14.11 -14.82 21.19
C GLY A 463 13.34 -14.77 22.52
N GLY A 464 13.59 -13.72 23.31
CA GLY A 464 13.04 -13.57 24.66
C GLY A 464 13.85 -14.31 25.73
N LYS A 465 13.52 -14.06 27.00
CA LYS A 465 14.28 -14.45 28.21
C LYS A 465 14.57 -15.97 28.35
N PHE A 466 13.71 -16.81 27.77
CA PHE A 466 13.82 -18.28 27.84
C PHE A 466 14.40 -18.92 26.57
N SER A 467 14.89 -18.10 25.62
CA SER A 467 15.59 -18.57 24.43
C SER A 467 17.08 -18.84 24.72
N HIS A 468 17.61 -19.90 24.12
CA HIS A 468 19.00 -20.34 24.24
C HIS A 468 19.54 -20.76 22.86
N ILE A 469 19.92 -19.77 22.05
CA ILE A 469 20.33 -19.97 20.65
C ILE A 469 21.81 -20.33 20.56
N ASN A 470 22.11 -21.56 20.10
CA ASN A 470 23.43 -21.95 19.65
C ASN A 470 23.49 -21.94 18.11
N TRP A 471 24.14 -20.93 17.54
CA TRP A 471 24.21 -20.76 16.08
C TRP A 471 24.84 -21.93 15.32
N LYS A 472 25.70 -22.75 15.95
CA LYS A 472 26.24 -23.97 15.30
C LYS A 472 25.16 -25.05 15.17
N THR A 473 24.41 -25.33 16.23
CA THR A 473 23.43 -26.44 16.28
C THR A 473 22.00 -26.07 15.88
N ILE A 474 21.63 -24.80 15.90
CA ILE A 474 20.24 -24.37 15.65
C ILE A 474 19.72 -24.76 14.25
N ASP A 475 18.51 -25.28 14.20
CA ASP A 475 17.78 -25.61 12.98
C ASP A 475 16.70 -24.55 12.69
N LEU A 476 17.07 -23.53 11.91
CA LEU A 476 16.10 -22.51 11.48
C LEU A 476 15.09 -23.03 10.46
N ASP A 477 15.36 -24.11 9.73
CA ASP A 477 14.43 -24.60 8.71
C ASP A 477 13.10 -25.04 9.38
N SER A 478 13.16 -25.52 10.63
CA SER A 478 11.97 -25.85 11.42
C SER A 478 11.04 -24.66 11.73
N ILE A 479 11.47 -23.41 11.58
CA ILE A 479 10.60 -22.22 11.73
C ILE A 479 9.59 -22.14 10.57
N GLU A 480 9.94 -22.61 9.38
CA GLU A 480 9.07 -22.51 8.19
C GLU A 480 7.69 -23.12 8.45
N LYS A 481 7.64 -24.26 9.16
CA LYS A 481 6.38 -24.88 9.56
C LYS A 481 5.56 -24.01 10.50
N VAL A 482 6.17 -23.35 11.49
CA VAL A 482 5.46 -22.45 12.41
C VAL A 482 4.86 -21.26 11.65
N ILE A 483 5.59 -20.73 10.67
CA ILE A 483 5.11 -19.63 9.82
C ILE A 483 3.94 -20.06 8.95
N GLN A 484 4.00 -21.24 8.34
CA GLN A 484 2.90 -21.78 7.52
C GLN A 484 1.68 -22.15 8.38
N ASP A 485 1.88 -22.81 9.52
CA ASP A 485 0.81 -23.26 10.42
C ASP A 485 0.02 -22.10 11.04
N TYR A 486 0.66 -20.94 11.26
CA TYR A 486 0.06 -19.75 11.88
C TYR A 486 -0.23 -18.61 10.91
N GLY A 487 0.34 -18.62 9.70
CA GLY A 487 0.14 -17.59 8.70
C GLY A 487 0.93 -16.30 8.91
N PHE A 488 2.03 -16.33 9.68
CA PHE A 488 2.86 -15.15 9.96
C PHE A 488 3.48 -14.55 8.69
N ASP A 489 3.58 -13.23 8.60
CA ASP A 489 4.10 -12.50 7.44
C ASP A 489 5.62 -12.28 7.47
N GLY A 490 6.28 -12.51 8.61
CA GLY A 490 7.72 -12.31 8.78
C GLY A 490 8.32 -12.96 10.02
N ILE A 491 9.65 -12.93 10.13
CA ILE A 491 10.40 -13.19 11.36
C ILE A 491 11.03 -11.89 11.85
N ASN A 492 10.88 -11.63 13.15
CA ASN A 492 11.69 -10.69 13.89
C ASN A 492 12.73 -11.44 14.74
N PHE A 493 13.99 -10.99 14.73
CA PHE A 493 15.00 -11.51 15.66
C PHE A 493 15.17 -10.54 16.86
N ASP A 494 14.84 -11.02 18.05
CA ASP A 494 14.88 -10.29 19.33
C ASP A 494 15.87 -10.98 20.28
N LEU A 495 17.13 -11.00 19.86
CA LEU A 495 18.19 -11.76 20.51
C LEU A 495 18.58 -11.14 21.86
N GLY A 496 18.47 -11.94 22.92
CA GLY A 496 19.07 -11.62 24.22
C GLY A 496 20.61 -11.68 24.17
N TYR A 497 21.29 -11.14 25.19
CA TYR A 497 22.75 -11.05 25.20
C TYR A 497 23.46 -12.40 25.01
N SER A 498 22.89 -13.51 25.53
CA SER A 498 23.41 -14.88 25.33
C SER A 498 23.31 -15.37 23.88
N ASP A 499 22.26 -14.94 23.18
CA ASP A 499 21.85 -15.46 21.87
C ASP A 499 22.51 -14.72 20.71
N ILE A 500 23.14 -13.57 20.96
CA ILE A 500 23.92 -12.83 19.95
C ILE A 500 25.23 -13.59 19.64
N PRO A 501 25.60 -13.82 18.37
CA PRO A 501 26.86 -14.46 17.99
C PRO A 501 28.08 -13.83 18.68
N LYS A 502 29.05 -14.64 19.11
CA LYS A 502 30.22 -14.17 19.88
C LYS A 502 31.53 -14.08 19.08
N THR A 503 31.57 -14.64 17.87
CA THR A 503 32.75 -14.66 16.99
C THR A 503 32.34 -14.50 15.53
N ASP A 504 33.28 -14.08 14.68
CA ASP A 504 33.06 -13.88 13.23
C ASP A 504 32.61 -15.16 12.53
N GLU A 505 33.14 -16.32 12.97
CA GLU A 505 32.70 -17.65 12.55
C GLU A 505 31.19 -17.83 12.82
N LEU A 506 30.74 -17.51 14.04
CA LEU A 506 29.34 -17.61 14.43
C LEU A 506 28.46 -16.58 13.70
N VAL A 507 28.94 -15.35 13.47
CA VAL A 507 28.24 -14.32 12.67
C VAL A 507 28.01 -14.83 11.24
N ASN A 508 29.02 -15.43 10.61
CA ASN A 508 28.93 -15.97 9.26
C ASN A 508 27.97 -17.18 9.19
N ILE A 509 28.00 -18.07 10.19
CA ILE A 509 27.06 -19.19 10.30
C ILE A 509 25.62 -18.67 10.48
N ALA A 510 25.41 -17.70 11.37
CA ALA A 510 24.11 -17.08 11.62
C ALA A 510 23.54 -16.41 10.36
N THR A 511 24.35 -15.57 9.69
CA THR A 511 24.00 -14.93 8.42
C THR A 511 23.56 -15.94 7.37
N LYS A 512 24.35 -17.02 7.18
CA LYS A 512 24.06 -18.06 6.18
C LYS A 512 22.74 -18.78 6.49
N LYS A 513 22.50 -19.12 7.76
CA LYS A 513 21.25 -19.77 8.19
C LYS A 513 20.04 -18.84 8.01
N ILE A 514 20.14 -17.57 8.41
CA ILE A 514 19.04 -16.59 8.27
C ILE A 514 18.71 -16.35 6.79
N LYS A 515 19.71 -16.09 5.93
CA LYS A 515 19.47 -15.91 4.48
C LYS A 515 18.83 -17.16 3.85
N LYS A 516 19.25 -18.36 4.26
CA LYS A 516 18.67 -19.62 3.75
C LYS A 516 17.19 -19.75 4.11
N VAL A 517 16.83 -19.60 5.39
CA VAL A 517 15.43 -19.79 5.83
C VAL A 517 14.50 -18.74 5.21
N VAL A 518 14.92 -17.47 5.15
CA VAL A 518 14.17 -16.38 4.51
C VAL A 518 13.95 -16.65 3.01
N ALA A 519 14.99 -17.12 2.29
CA ALA A 519 14.88 -17.46 0.88
C ALA A 519 13.96 -18.67 0.63
N ASN A 520 14.01 -19.69 1.49
CA ASN A 520 13.13 -20.87 1.41
C ASN A 520 11.66 -20.47 1.59
N ILE A 521 11.34 -19.74 2.66
CA ILE A 521 9.98 -19.28 2.95
C ILE A 521 9.45 -18.38 1.81
N SER A 522 10.28 -17.44 1.33
CA SER A 522 9.89 -16.54 0.23
C SER A 522 9.59 -17.28 -1.07
N LYS A 523 10.35 -18.33 -1.39
CA LYS A 523 10.13 -19.15 -2.61
C LYS A 523 8.77 -19.88 -2.61
N ASN A 524 8.24 -20.18 -1.43
CA ASN A 524 6.99 -20.92 -1.25
C ASN A 524 5.75 -19.99 -1.14
N ARG A 525 5.91 -18.69 -1.44
CA ARG A 525 4.84 -17.67 -1.45
C ARG A 525 4.52 -17.20 -2.87
N LYS A 526 3.32 -16.63 -3.06
CA LYS A 526 2.97 -15.90 -4.30
C LYS A 526 3.83 -14.63 -4.39
N ASP A 527 4.16 -14.15 -5.59
CA ASP A 527 5.01 -12.97 -5.79
C ASP A 527 4.48 -11.67 -5.14
N THR A 528 3.20 -11.66 -4.75
CA THR A 528 2.53 -10.58 -4.00
C THR A 528 2.72 -10.64 -2.48
N ASP A 529 3.17 -11.78 -1.93
CA ASP A 529 3.26 -12.03 -0.49
C ASP A 529 4.72 -11.91 0.01
N LYS A 530 5.29 -10.70 -0.01
CA LYS A 530 6.65 -10.45 0.49
C LYS A 530 6.77 -10.87 1.96
N PHE A 531 7.71 -11.78 2.24
CA PHE A 531 8.03 -12.21 3.60
C PHE A 531 9.00 -11.22 4.27
N TRP A 532 8.69 -10.78 5.48
CA TRP A 532 9.49 -9.77 6.19
C TRP A 532 10.62 -10.37 7.04
N LEU A 533 11.77 -9.70 7.02
CA LEU A 533 12.87 -9.93 7.96
C LEU A 533 13.12 -8.66 8.78
N THR A 534 12.96 -8.74 10.10
CA THR A 534 13.18 -7.60 11.01
C THR A 534 14.06 -7.96 12.20
N PHE A 535 14.59 -6.95 12.89
CA PHE A 535 15.46 -7.13 14.05
C PHE A 535 15.10 -6.15 15.19
N SER A 536 15.23 -6.61 16.44
CA SER A 536 15.07 -5.78 17.64
C SER A 536 16.37 -5.72 18.46
N PRO A 537 17.38 -4.91 18.04
CA PRO A 537 18.57 -4.65 18.85
C PRO A 537 18.28 -3.63 19.97
N ASN A 538 19.09 -3.65 21.04
CA ASN A 538 19.14 -2.54 22.00
C ASN A 538 19.88 -1.35 21.37
N TRP A 539 19.51 -0.12 21.74
CA TRP A 539 20.14 1.09 21.21
C TRP A 539 21.66 1.15 21.43
N GLN A 540 22.15 0.65 22.58
CA GLN A 540 23.58 0.54 22.95
C GLN A 540 24.41 -0.36 22.02
N TYR A 541 23.74 -1.16 21.17
CA TYR A 541 24.40 -1.99 20.17
C TYR A 541 24.53 -1.26 18.82
N VAL A 542 23.59 -0.36 18.51
CA VAL A 542 23.51 0.38 17.24
C VAL A 542 24.30 1.69 17.28
N THR A 543 24.27 2.38 18.41
CA THR A 543 25.02 3.61 18.67
C THR A 543 26.00 3.39 19.81
N ALA A 544 27.18 3.99 19.74
CA ALA A 544 28.16 3.88 20.81
C ALA A 544 27.73 4.72 22.03
N SER A 545 27.59 4.08 23.19
CA SER A 545 27.15 4.76 24.40
C SER A 545 28.30 5.48 25.10
N ILE A 546 27.95 6.57 25.79
CA ILE A 546 28.88 7.42 26.56
C ILE A 546 28.63 7.15 28.04
N ASN A 547 29.65 6.61 28.71
CA ASN A 547 29.61 6.34 30.15
C ASN A 547 29.65 7.63 31.00
N LYS A 548 29.42 7.51 32.31
CA LYS A 548 29.32 8.70 33.19
C LYS A 548 30.66 9.44 33.34
N ASP A 549 31.75 8.71 33.43
CA ASP A 549 33.08 9.23 33.79
C ASP A 549 34.04 9.27 32.57
N SER A 550 33.49 9.23 31.35
CA SER A 550 34.21 9.08 30.08
C SER A 550 33.74 10.10 29.03
N LYS A 551 34.69 10.73 28.31
CA LYS A 551 34.42 11.41 27.03
C LYS A 551 34.51 10.46 25.81
N GLU A 552 34.86 9.19 26.01
CA GLU A 552 34.93 8.18 24.95
C GLU A 552 33.61 7.40 24.82
N SER A 553 33.14 7.24 23.58
CA SER A 553 32.01 6.37 23.22
C SER A 553 32.46 4.95 22.85
N THR A 554 31.68 3.95 23.27
CA THR A 554 31.98 2.52 23.04
C THR A 554 30.74 1.71 22.65
N PHE A 555 30.89 0.69 21.81
CA PHE A 555 29.82 -0.28 21.53
C PHE A 555 29.82 -1.42 22.56
N GLU A 556 28.66 -1.76 23.13
CA GLU A 556 28.57 -2.89 24.07
C GLU A 556 28.64 -4.26 23.38
N ASN A 557 28.08 -4.39 22.16
CA ASN A 557 27.99 -5.69 21.47
C ASN A 557 27.98 -5.56 19.94
N HIS A 558 29.15 -5.28 19.37
CA HIS A 558 29.33 -5.05 17.93
C HIS A 558 28.95 -6.27 17.05
N LYS A 559 28.91 -7.49 17.60
CA LYS A 559 28.60 -8.71 16.80
C LYS A 559 27.15 -8.77 16.31
N TYR A 560 26.22 -8.06 16.95
CA TYR A 560 24.86 -7.94 16.40
C TYR A 560 24.82 -7.00 15.17
N ILE A 561 25.67 -5.97 15.16
CA ILE A 561 25.85 -5.06 14.02
C ILE A 561 26.51 -5.77 12.85
N GLU A 562 27.57 -6.54 13.09
CA GLU A 562 28.20 -7.38 12.06
C GLU A 562 27.20 -8.35 11.43
N LEU A 563 26.34 -9.00 12.22
CA LEU A 563 25.28 -9.88 11.72
C LEU A 563 24.32 -9.14 10.77
N MET A 564 23.80 -7.97 11.17
CA MET A 564 22.91 -7.18 10.32
C MET A 564 23.62 -6.64 9.06
N ASN A 565 24.89 -6.24 9.17
CA ASN A 565 25.72 -5.82 8.03
C ASN A 565 25.98 -6.98 7.05
N HIS A 566 26.30 -8.18 7.54
CA HIS A 566 26.52 -9.37 6.72
C HIS A 566 25.22 -9.86 6.05
N ILE A 567 24.07 -9.66 6.69
CA ILE A 567 22.75 -9.84 6.07
C ILE A 567 22.54 -8.81 4.95
N GLY A 568 22.89 -7.55 5.23
CA GLY A 568 22.79 -6.41 4.32
C GLY A 568 21.43 -5.71 4.45
N MET A 569 21.45 -4.40 4.71
CA MET A 569 20.26 -3.62 5.07
C MET A 569 19.17 -3.56 3.97
N ASN A 570 19.48 -3.94 2.72
CA ASN A 570 18.49 -4.10 1.67
C ASN A 570 17.58 -5.32 1.89
N ASN A 571 18.07 -6.35 2.59
CA ASN A 571 17.35 -7.60 2.89
C ASN A 571 16.60 -7.58 4.24
N ILE A 572 16.67 -6.47 4.97
CA ILE A 572 15.99 -6.26 6.25
C ILE A 572 14.90 -5.22 6.02
N ASP A 573 13.67 -5.50 6.41
CA ASP A 573 12.53 -4.59 6.19
C ASP A 573 12.55 -3.43 7.20
N TYR A 574 12.63 -3.76 8.49
CA TYR A 574 12.59 -2.80 9.60
C TYR A 574 13.52 -3.21 10.76
N ILE A 575 13.98 -2.21 11.52
CA ILE A 575 14.69 -2.35 12.78
C ILE A 575 13.80 -1.77 13.89
N PHE A 576 13.28 -2.63 14.77
CA PHE A 576 12.50 -2.25 15.96
C PHE A 576 13.47 -1.97 17.12
N LEU A 577 14.10 -0.80 17.09
CA LEU A 577 15.17 -0.42 18.02
C LEU A 577 14.63 -0.29 19.44
N LYS A 578 15.06 -1.16 20.37
CA LYS A 578 14.73 -1.04 21.80
C LYS A 578 15.42 0.18 22.38
N THR A 579 14.63 1.21 22.70
CA THR A 579 15.12 2.51 23.17
C THR A 579 15.20 2.61 24.70
N TYR A 580 15.20 1.48 25.39
CA TYR A 580 15.27 1.35 26.85
C TYR A 580 16.35 0.33 27.23
N SER A 581 16.96 0.48 28.40
CA SER A 581 18.02 -0.39 28.92
C SER A 581 17.98 -0.45 30.46
N GLU A 582 18.80 -1.32 31.06
CA GLU A 582 18.93 -1.33 32.54
C GLU A 582 19.75 -0.15 33.07
N ASN A 583 20.66 0.39 32.25
CA ASN A 583 21.56 1.49 32.61
C ASN A 583 21.08 2.85 32.10
N VAL A 584 20.15 3.45 32.83
CA VAL A 584 19.59 4.79 32.57
C VAL A 584 20.61 5.96 32.62
N ARG A 585 21.88 5.71 33.00
CA ARG A 585 22.94 6.74 33.09
C ARG A 585 23.85 6.79 31.86
N GLU A 586 23.74 5.80 30.97
CA GLU A 586 24.35 5.88 29.65
C GLU A 586 23.57 6.85 28.77
N GLY A 587 24.29 7.45 27.83
CA GLY A 587 23.72 8.45 26.92
C GLY A 587 24.50 8.53 25.62
N ILE A 588 24.13 9.52 24.83
CA ILE A 588 24.68 9.85 23.51
C ILE A 588 24.87 11.36 23.42
N TYR A 589 25.67 11.83 22.47
CA TYR A 589 25.67 13.25 22.14
C TYR A 589 24.38 13.61 21.40
N GLY A 590 23.69 14.64 21.87
CA GLY A 590 22.51 15.23 21.22
C GLY A 590 22.87 16.36 20.26
N PRO A 591 21.88 16.90 19.52
CA PRO A 591 22.09 17.93 18.50
C PRO A 591 22.49 19.30 19.06
N ASP A 592 22.12 19.60 20.32
CA ASP A 592 22.44 20.86 20.99
C ASP A 592 23.93 20.93 21.35
N LYS A 593 24.57 22.06 21.04
CA LYS A 593 25.93 22.40 21.48
C LYS A 593 25.91 23.30 22.71
N ASP A 594 26.96 23.23 23.52
CA ASP A 594 27.19 24.15 24.64
C ASP A 594 27.85 25.48 24.17
N GLN A 595 28.19 26.34 25.12
CA GLN A 595 28.86 27.64 24.85
C GLN A 595 30.27 27.51 24.27
N ASN A 596 30.87 26.30 24.30
CA ASN A 596 32.19 25.99 23.76
C ASN A 596 32.10 25.25 22.40
N GLU A 597 30.91 25.18 21.81
CA GLU A 597 30.59 24.39 20.61
C GLU A 597 30.75 22.86 20.77
N GLU A 598 30.89 22.33 21.99
CA GLU A 598 30.87 20.88 22.25
C GLU A 598 29.43 20.35 22.28
N TYR A 599 29.16 19.21 21.64
CA TYR A 599 27.84 18.57 21.72
C TYR A 599 27.53 18.11 23.15
N GLN A 600 26.29 18.28 23.58
CA GLN A 600 25.87 17.93 24.94
C GLN A 600 25.52 16.44 25.04
N LYS A 601 25.97 15.78 26.13
CA LYS A 601 25.54 14.40 26.45
C LYS A 601 24.10 14.41 26.95
N ILE A 602 23.25 13.59 26.33
CA ILE A 602 21.86 13.36 26.70
C ILE A 602 21.67 11.90 27.14
N THR A 603 21.05 11.70 28.30
CA THR A 603 20.65 10.41 28.87
C THR A 603 19.13 10.31 29.00
N PRO A 604 18.56 9.11 29.18
CA PRO A 604 17.14 8.95 29.50
C PRO A 604 16.67 9.71 30.75
N LEU A 605 17.58 10.02 31.70
CA LEU A 605 17.27 10.77 32.92
C LEU A 605 17.08 12.27 32.69
N ASP A 606 17.63 12.84 31.61
CA ASP A 606 17.56 14.28 31.35
C ASP A 606 16.17 14.68 30.84
N GLN A 607 15.63 13.90 29.88
CA GLN A 607 14.22 13.79 29.52
C GLN A 607 14.09 12.69 28.47
N TYR A 608 13.18 11.73 28.63
CA TYR A 608 13.16 10.58 27.70
C TYR A 608 12.80 10.95 26.25
N SER A 609 11.91 11.92 26.03
CA SER A 609 11.63 12.47 24.70
C SER A 609 12.88 13.14 24.08
N LYS A 610 13.63 13.95 24.83
CA LYS A 610 14.89 14.55 24.36
C LYS A 610 15.94 13.49 24.01
N PHE A 611 16.02 12.41 24.79
CA PHE A 611 16.88 11.26 24.49
C PHE A 611 16.46 10.56 23.20
N LEU A 612 15.16 10.32 22.98
CA LEU A 612 14.66 9.70 21.74
C LEU A 612 14.89 10.56 20.49
N THR A 613 14.66 11.87 20.57
CA THR A 613 15.02 12.82 19.51
C THR A 613 16.51 12.73 19.18
N SER A 614 17.36 12.74 20.21
CA SER A 614 18.81 12.63 20.05
C SER A 614 19.17 11.29 19.38
N LEU A 615 18.55 10.18 19.78
CA LEU A 615 18.82 8.86 19.24
C LEU A 615 18.46 8.74 17.75
N VAL A 616 17.33 9.33 17.32
CA VAL A 616 16.98 9.42 15.90
C VAL A 616 18.00 10.26 15.14
N TRP A 617 18.36 11.43 15.65
CA TRP A 617 19.35 12.32 15.03
C TRP A 617 20.72 11.64 14.85
N VAL A 618 21.21 10.92 15.87
CA VAL A 618 22.48 10.17 15.85
C VAL A 618 22.49 9.05 14.81
N ILE A 619 21.37 8.34 14.63
CA ILE A 619 21.30 7.20 13.71
C ILE A 619 21.09 7.64 12.26
N THR A 620 20.40 8.77 12.03
CA THR A 620 19.85 9.10 10.72
C THR A 620 20.49 10.31 10.03
N THR A 621 21.22 11.16 10.76
CA THR A 621 21.93 12.31 10.19
C THR A 621 23.45 12.07 10.19
N GLN A 622 24.15 12.66 9.21
CA GLN A 622 25.61 12.58 9.14
C GLN A 622 26.27 13.30 10.34
N ASP A 623 25.73 14.45 10.77
CA ASP A 623 26.27 15.23 11.90
C ASP A 623 26.14 14.46 13.23
N GLY A 624 24.98 13.85 13.49
CA GLY A 624 24.77 13.04 14.68
C GLY A 624 25.57 11.73 14.71
N TYR A 625 25.75 11.12 13.54
CA TYR A 625 26.65 9.99 13.36
C TYR A 625 28.11 10.39 13.67
N ASP A 626 28.59 11.49 13.08
CA ASP A 626 29.96 11.97 13.25
C ASP A 626 30.25 12.41 14.69
N ALA A 627 29.27 13.03 15.38
CA ALA A 627 29.36 13.42 16.79
C ALA A 627 29.52 12.21 17.74
N ASN A 628 29.01 11.03 17.38
CA ASN A 628 29.02 9.83 18.25
C ASN A 628 30.03 8.76 17.81
N LEU A 629 30.91 9.07 16.85
CA LEU A 629 31.93 8.14 16.36
C LEU A 629 32.86 7.61 17.46
N THR A 630 33.04 6.28 17.49
CA THR A 630 34.03 5.67 18.38
C THR A 630 35.46 6.00 17.96
N LYS A 631 36.31 6.27 18.94
CA LYS A 631 37.77 6.36 18.80
C LYS A 631 38.40 5.06 18.23
N TYR A 632 37.71 3.94 18.40
CA TYR A 632 38.16 2.58 18.10
C TYR A 632 37.86 2.11 16.65
N LYS A 633 37.33 2.99 15.78
CA LYS A 633 37.09 2.72 14.33
C LYS A 633 36.24 1.46 14.05
N GLN A 634 35.23 1.21 14.87
CA GLN A 634 34.23 0.17 14.59
C GLN A 634 33.10 0.74 13.72
N ASN A 635 32.69 0.01 12.68
CA ASN A 635 31.71 0.47 11.69
C ASN A 635 30.27 0.37 12.24
N ALA A 636 29.64 1.48 12.61
CA ALA A 636 28.24 1.46 13.02
C ALA A 636 27.30 0.99 11.89
N LEU A 637 26.12 0.50 12.24
CA LEU A 637 25.09 0.11 11.26
C LEU A 637 24.46 1.35 10.65
N ILE A 638 24.59 1.53 9.33
CA ILE A 638 23.85 2.57 8.60
C ILE A 638 22.42 2.07 8.37
N ILE A 639 21.47 2.65 9.11
CA ILE A 639 20.03 2.33 9.00
C ILE A 639 19.36 3.43 8.17
N PRO A 640 18.75 3.12 7.00
CA PRO A 640 17.92 4.06 6.27
C PRO A 640 16.77 4.56 7.16
N PRO A 641 16.47 5.87 7.20
CA PRO A 641 15.51 6.42 8.17
C PRO A 641 14.14 5.73 8.16
N LYS A 642 13.58 5.45 6.97
CA LYS A 642 12.30 4.74 6.80
C LYS A 642 12.27 3.30 7.37
N LYS A 643 13.42 2.71 7.69
CA LYS A 643 13.55 1.37 8.30
C LYS A 643 13.74 1.41 9.82
N LEU A 644 14.04 2.58 10.40
CA LEU A 644 14.20 2.75 11.85
C LEU A 644 12.84 2.90 12.52
N VAL A 645 12.46 1.97 13.39
CA VAL A 645 11.22 2.03 14.17
C VAL A 645 11.58 2.07 15.65
N LEU A 646 11.11 3.08 16.38
CA LEU A 646 11.42 3.25 17.81
C LEU A 646 10.53 2.33 18.65
N LEU A 647 11.13 1.31 19.28
CA LEU A 647 10.43 0.43 20.21
C LEU A 647 10.51 1.00 21.63
N ILE A 648 9.42 1.68 22.02
CA ILE A 648 9.24 2.38 23.30
C ILE A 648 8.36 1.57 24.26
N PRO A 649 8.46 1.77 25.58
CA PRO A 649 7.49 1.22 26.52
C PRO A 649 6.12 1.86 26.33
N ALA A 650 5.04 1.08 26.46
CA ALA A 650 3.67 1.58 26.36
C ALA A 650 3.27 2.41 27.59
N THR A 651 3.78 2.09 28.77
CA THR A 651 3.44 2.74 30.05
C THR A 651 4.64 2.81 30.97
N GLU A 652 4.55 3.61 32.06
CA GLU A 652 5.43 3.37 33.22
C GLU A 652 5.29 1.91 33.67
N GLY A 653 6.39 1.36 34.19
CA GLY A 653 6.44 -0.03 34.68
C GLY A 653 6.42 -1.13 33.62
N ALA A 654 6.17 -0.85 32.33
CA ALA A 654 6.22 -1.87 31.27
C ALA A 654 7.64 -2.43 31.03
N THR A 655 8.67 -1.70 31.46
CA THR A 655 10.09 -2.12 31.43
C THR A 655 10.78 -1.85 32.76
N ALA A 656 11.98 -2.44 32.95
CA ALA A 656 12.83 -2.15 34.10
C ALA A 656 13.13 -0.64 34.21
N LYS A 657 13.38 -0.17 35.46
CA LYS A 657 13.55 1.26 35.81
C LYS A 657 12.34 2.13 35.45
N GLY A 658 11.14 1.54 35.49
CA GLY A 658 9.94 1.96 34.78
C GLY A 658 9.40 3.40 34.94
N LYS A 659 9.89 4.24 35.86
CA LYS A 659 9.57 5.67 35.91
C LYS A 659 10.37 6.51 34.90
N VAL A 660 11.56 6.08 34.51
CA VAL A 660 12.46 6.85 33.62
C VAL A 660 11.97 6.84 32.17
N TYR A 661 11.36 5.73 31.74
CA TYR A 661 10.98 5.50 30.34
C TYR A 661 9.49 5.73 30.06
N GLY A 662 8.75 6.34 30.99
CA GLY A 662 7.37 6.75 30.77
C GLY A 662 7.29 7.85 29.71
N LEU A 663 6.40 7.69 28.73
CA LEU A 663 6.02 8.73 27.79
C LEU A 663 4.53 9.03 27.95
N ASN A 664 4.17 10.29 27.74
CA ASN A 664 2.80 10.72 27.52
C ASN A 664 2.61 11.11 26.03
N PRO A 665 1.38 11.33 25.56
CA PRO A 665 1.14 11.73 24.16
C PRO A 665 1.89 12.99 23.71
N GLU A 666 2.02 13.98 24.60
CA GLU A 666 2.78 15.21 24.34
C GLU A 666 4.27 14.92 24.06
N GLY A 667 4.86 13.95 24.76
CA GLY A 667 6.22 13.49 24.53
C GLY A 667 6.42 12.91 23.12
N ILE A 668 5.44 12.20 22.58
CA ILE A 668 5.47 11.66 21.21
C ILE A 668 5.45 12.80 20.18
N ASP A 669 4.52 13.75 20.33
CA ASP A 669 4.44 14.93 19.45
C ASP A 669 5.74 15.75 19.49
N ASN A 670 6.33 15.91 20.66
CA ASN A 670 7.57 16.67 20.83
C ASN A 670 8.78 15.95 20.20
N ILE A 671 8.82 14.61 20.22
CA ILE A 671 9.83 13.84 19.45
C ILE A 671 9.68 14.14 17.96
N VAL A 672 8.47 14.03 17.40
CA VAL A 672 8.24 14.25 15.96
C VAL A 672 8.62 15.67 15.53
N LYS A 673 8.24 16.69 16.32
CA LYS A 673 8.57 18.10 16.07
C LYS A 673 10.08 18.37 16.13
N GLU A 674 10.76 17.92 17.18
CA GLU A 674 12.20 18.17 17.33
C GLU A 674 13.04 17.35 16.35
N VAL A 675 12.66 16.10 16.03
CA VAL A 675 13.34 15.33 14.97
C VAL A 675 13.31 16.06 13.63
N ALA A 676 12.16 16.66 13.27
CA ALA A 676 12.00 17.45 12.04
C ALA A 676 12.87 18.72 12.00
N LYS A 677 13.16 19.33 13.16
CA LYS A 677 13.99 20.54 13.32
C LYS A 677 15.48 20.29 13.06
N TYR A 678 15.96 19.06 13.29
CA TYR A 678 17.36 18.68 13.05
C TYR A 678 17.56 17.90 11.73
N ASP A 679 16.63 18.04 10.78
CA ASP A 679 16.57 17.33 9.49
C ASP A 679 16.71 15.79 9.58
N ALA A 680 16.40 15.26 10.75
CA ALA A 680 16.35 13.83 11.04
C ALA A 680 14.97 13.26 10.70
N SER A 681 14.88 11.93 10.55
CA SER A 681 13.62 11.25 10.24
C SER A 681 13.69 9.79 10.69
N PHE A 682 12.54 9.11 10.75
CA PHE A 682 12.47 7.69 11.09
C PHE A 682 11.22 7.04 10.44
N GLY A 683 11.06 5.74 10.58
CA GLY A 683 10.00 4.95 9.93
C GLY A 683 8.72 4.79 10.74
N GLY A 684 8.75 4.96 12.07
CA GLY A 684 7.56 4.86 12.93
C GLY A 684 7.85 4.44 14.37
N PHE A 685 6.79 4.04 15.07
CA PHE A 685 6.85 3.60 16.46
C PHE A 685 6.41 2.15 16.62
N ALA A 686 7.00 1.48 17.61
CA ALA A 686 6.58 0.19 18.11
C ALA A 686 6.34 0.28 19.62
N LEU A 687 5.28 -0.35 20.13
CA LEU A 687 5.00 -0.40 21.58
C LEU A 687 5.41 -1.73 22.19
N TRP A 688 6.17 -1.68 23.29
CA TRP A 688 6.32 -2.76 24.27
C TRP A 688 5.42 -2.45 25.49
N ASN A 689 4.21 -2.98 25.57
CA ASN A 689 3.52 -3.86 24.62
C ASN A 689 2.01 -3.52 24.54
N ILE A 690 1.27 -4.19 23.66
CA ILE A 690 -0.14 -3.84 23.36
C ILE A 690 -1.03 -3.97 24.61
N ASP A 691 -0.80 -4.96 25.47
CA ASP A 691 -1.60 -5.18 26.67
C ASP A 691 -1.34 -4.14 27.78
N PHE A 692 -0.12 -3.59 27.88
CA PHE A 692 0.12 -2.42 28.73
C PHE A 692 -0.61 -1.18 28.20
N ASP A 693 -0.57 -0.90 26.89
CA ASP A 693 -1.33 0.24 26.33
C ASP A 693 -2.85 0.06 26.52
N ALA A 694 -3.36 -1.18 26.43
CA ALA A 694 -4.77 -1.50 26.69
C ALA A 694 -5.23 -1.31 28.16
N THR A 695 -4.30 -1.06 29.09
CA THR A 695 -4.58 -0.99 30.53
C THR A 695 -5.02 0.40 30.96
N ASN A 696 -5.93 0.48 31.93
CA ASN A 696 -6.23 1.74 32.62
C ASN A 696 -5.38 1.80 33.88
N ILE A 697 -4.50 2.80 33.98
CA ILE A 697 -3.62 3.02 35.14
C ILE A 697 -4.03 4.35 35.77
N LYS A 698 -4.50 4.30 37.02
CA LYS A 698 -4.88 5.50 37.77
C LYS A 698 -3.67 6.10 38.45
N GLU A 699 -3.81 7.37 38.83
CA GLU A 699 -2.81 8.04 39.64
C GLU A 699 -2.57 7.29 40.96
N GLY A 700 -1.30 7.00 41.25
CA GLY A 700 -0.89 6.21 42.42
C GLY A 700 -0.84 4.69 42.22
N ASP A 701 -1.39 4.13 41.13
CA ASP A 701 -1.31 2.68 40.84
C ASP A 701 0.14 2.22 40.52
N LEU A 702 1.01 3.15 40.10
CA LEU A 702 2.44 2.92 39.88
C LEU A 702 3.32 4.03 40.45
N SER A 703 3.01 5.29 40.12
CA SER A 703 3.71 6.44 40.69
C SER A 703 2.77 7.64 40.87
N GLU A 704 3.13 8.54 41.78
CA GLU A 704 2.41 9.80 42.02
C GLU A 704 2.51 10.69 40.77
N ASN A 705 1.38 11.29 40.35
CA ASN A 705 1.22 12.07 39.11
C ASN A 705 1.31 11.29 37.77
N TYR A 706 1.38 9.96 37.77
CA TYR A 706 1.30 9.16 36.54
C TYR A 706 -0.07 8.51 36.37
N SER A 707 -0.69 8.66 35.21
CA SER A 707 -1.86 7.89 34.80
C SER A 707 -1.80 7.53 33.32
N HIS A 708 -2.48 6.46 32.94
CA HIS A 708 -2.56 5.99 31.55
C HIS A 708 -4.00 5.67 31.20
N GLN A 709 -4.49 6.25 30.10
CA GLN A 709 -5.79 5.90 29.54
C GLN A 709 -5.63 4.79 28.49
N PRO A 710 -6.49 3.76 28.49
CA PRO A 710 -6.42 2.67 27.52
C PRO A 710 -6.29 3.16 26.09
N TRP A 711 -5.34 2.59 25.36
CA TRP A 711 -5.03 2.84 23.96
C TRP A 711 -4.51 4.25 23.64
N SER A 712 -4.23 5.10 24.65
CA SER A 712 -3.81 6.47 24.39
C SER A 712 -2.47 6.56 23.65
N MET A 713 -1.56 5.59 23.83
CA MET A 713 -0.31 5.55 23.07
C MET A 713 -0.52 5.07 21.64
N THR A 714 -1.34 4.03 21.40
CA THR A 714 -1.75 3.61 20.04
C THR A 714 -2.42 4.76 19.29
N ASN A 715 -3.28 5.53 19.97
CA ASN A 715 -4.01 6.65 19.37
C ASN A 715 -3.06 7.73 18.86
N ILE A 716 -2.11 8.19 19.68
CA ILE A 716 -1.19 9.26 19.27
C ILE A 716 -0.25 8.79 18.15
N ILE A 717 0.36 7.60 18.25
CA ILE A 717 1.28 7.10 17.19
C ILE A 717 0.55 6.78 15.88
N ALA A 718 -0.78 6.60 15.90
CA ALA A 718 -1.59 6.44 14.69
C ALA A 718 -2.03 7.77 14.06
N SER A 719 -1.94 8.90 14.77
CA SER A 719 -2.31 10.23 14.26
C SER A 719 -1.12 11.10 13.84
N ILE A 720 0.11 10.73 14.18
CA ILE A 720 1.30 11.50 13.76
C ILE A 720 1.53 11.47 12.24
N SER A 721 2.11 12.54 11.73
CA SER A 721 2.80 12.57 10.43
C SER A 721 4.30 12.67 10.67
N LEU A 722 5.08 11.76 10.11
CA LEU A 722 6.55 11.78 10.25
C LEU A 722 7.19 12.77 9.27
N PRO A 723 8.31 13.41 9.64
CA PRO A 723 9.02 14.31 8.74
C PRO A 723 9.56 13.58 7.50
N GLU A 724 9.64 14.31 6.39
CA GLU A 724 10.27 13.81 5.18
C GLU A 724 11.75 13.52 5.39
N VAL A 725 12.28 12.56 4.62
CA VAL A 725 13.69 12.16 4.69
C VAL A 725 14.54 13.21 3.97
N LYS A 726 15.10 14.14 4.74
CA LYS A 726 16.01 15.19 4.24
C LYS A 726 17.49 14.79 4.35
N GLY A 727 17.88 14.17 5.47
CA GLY A 727 19.24 13.67 5.70
C GLY A 727 19.33 12.14 5.68
N GLN A 728 20.50 11.63 5.31
CA GLN A 728 20.91 10.23 5.51
C GLN A 728 22.43 10.17 5.71
N VAL A 729 22.91 9.25 6.57
CA VAL A 729 24.34 8.93 6.70
C VAL A 729 24.86 8.35 5.38
N THR A 730 25.81 9.04 4.73
CA THR A 730 26.30 8.69 3.38
C THR A 730 27.73 8.15 3.37
N SER A 731 28.50 8.31 4.44
CA SER A 731 29.89 7.85 4.50
C SER A 731 30.31 7.31 5.86
N MET A 732 30.98 6.15 5.86
CA MET A 732 31.87 5.76 6.95
C MET A 732 33.15 6.63 6.90
N PRO A 733 33.69 7.11 8.04
CA PRO A 733 34.74 8.12 8.01
C PRO A 733 36.07 7.55 7.53
N LYS A 734 36.76 8.28 6.64
CA LYS A 734 38.19 8.06 6.42
C LYS A 734 38.95 8.47 7.69
N PRO A 735 39.95 7.71 8.16
CA PRO A 735 40.70 8.08 9.35
C PRO A 735 41.36 9.46 9.23
N LYS A 736 41.10 10.36 10.18
CA LYS A 736 42.01 11.49 10.44
C LYS A 736 43.36 10.90 10.86
N LYS A 737 44.37 10.96 9.99
CA LYS A 737 45.76 10.69 10.37
C LYS A 737 46.26 11.87 11.19
N VAL A 738 46.72 11.60 12.40
CA VAL A 738 47.63 12.51 13.10
C VAL A 738 48.91 12.61 12.26
N VAL A 739 49.44 13.82 12.12
CA VAL A 739 50.67 14.07 11.37
C VAL A 739 51.86 13.60 12.18
N THR A 740 52.54 12.56 11.69
CA THR A 740 53.96 12.34 11.91
C THR A 740 54.59 11.88 10.60
N GLU A 741 55.66 12.55 10.20
CA GLU A 741 56.40 12.27 8.98
C GLU A 741 57.22 10.99 9.14
N ASN A 742 57.09 10.04 8.20
CA ASN A 742 58.16 9.72 7.24
C ASN A 742 57.83 8.54 6.31
N SER A 743 58.37 8.62 5.08
CA SER A 743 58.65 7.55 4.09
C SER A 743 57.54 6.58 3.61
N TYR A 744 57.23 6.66 2.30
CA TYR A 744 57.38 5.62 1.26
C TYR A 744 57.26 4.12 1.69
N GLU A 745 56.52 3.18 1.09
CA GLU A 745 55.67 3.03 -0.13
C GLU A 745 54.81 1.72 0.06
N ARG A 746 53.85 1.26 -0.77
CA ARG A 746 53.16 1.71 -2.00
C ARG A 746 51.78 1.00 -2.09
N THR A 747 50.78 1.62 -2.70
CA THR A 747 49.70 0.92 -3.45
C THR A 747 49.28 1.77 -4.63
N ILE A 748 49.00 1.13 -5.78
CA ILE A 748 48.80 1.80 -7.06
C ILE A 748 47.34 2.30 -7.14
N ASP A 749 47.16 3.61 -7.02
CA ASP A 749 45.95 4.32 -7.48
C ASP A 749 46.18 4.71 -8.94
N THR A 750 45.24 4.37 -9.84
CA THR A 750 45.36 4.72 -11.27
C THR A 750 45.01 6.18 -11.56
N GLY A 751 44.54 6.94 -10.56
CA GLY A 751 44.53 8.41 -10.58
C GLY A 751 43.56 9.08 -11.57
N ILE A 752 42.65 8.32 -12.18
CA ILE A 752 41.70 8.80 -13.21
C ILE A 752 40.27 8.68 -12.67
N ILE A 753 39.47 9.76 -12.77
CA ILE A 753 38.10 9.85 -12.25
C ILE A 753 37.10 10.11 -13.40
N ASN A 754 36.03 9.31 -13.50
CA ASN A 754 35.06 9.49 -14.60
C ASN A 754 34.18 10.74 -14.37
N TYR A 755 34.22 11.73 -15.24
CA TYR A 755 33.44 12.97 -15.11
C TYR A 755 31.93 12.73 -15.34
N PRO A 756 31.00 13.38 -14.60
CA PRO A 756 31.19 14.38 -13.55
C PRO A 756 31.26 13.79 -12.13
N TYR A 757 31.70 12.54 -11.95
CA TYR A 757 31.75 11.93 -10.62
C TYR A 757 32.74 12.69 -9.72
N LYS A 758 32.29 13.10 -8.53
CA LYS A 758 33.02 13.96 -7.57
C LYS A 758 33.36 15.38 -8.06
N LEU A 759 32.55 15.94 -8.96
CA LEU A 759 32.55 17.38 -9.22
C LEU A 759 32.40 18.15 -7.89
N GLY A 760 33.25 19.15 -7.66
CA GLY A 760 33.41 19.82 -6.35
C GLY A 760 34.62 19.35 -5.54
N SER A 761 35.30 18.25 -5.93
CA SER A 761 36.49 17.73 -5.24
C SER A 761 37.70 17.47 -6.14
N TYR A 762 37.71 18.01 -7.37
CA TYR A 762 38.87 17.93 -8.25
C TYR A 762 39.98 18.87 -7.79
N THR A 763 41.22 18.49 -8.05
CA THR A 763 42.43 19.24 -7.70
C THR A 763 43.25 19.50 -8.96
N ALA A 764 44.27 20.36 -8.87
CA ALA A 764 45.22 20.65 -9.96
C ALA A 764 45.83 19.40 -10.62
N ASN A 765 45.91 18.28 -9.89
CA ASN A 765 46.49 17.03 -10.38
C ASN A 765 45.45 15.93 -10.67
N THR A 766 44.16 16.22 -10.54
CA THR A 766 43.12 15.28 -10.90
C THR A 766 43.06 15.11 -12.42
N ILE A 767 43.25 13.87 -12.87
CA ILE A 767 42.96 13.46 -14.23
C ILE A 767 41.54 12.89 -14.23
N ILE A 768 40.74 13.29 -15.20
CA ILE A 768 39.39 12.78 -15.42
C ILE A 768 39.27 12.05 -16.75
N GLU A 769 38.32 11.13 -16.85
CA GLU A 769 37.89 10.54 -18.12
C GLU A 769 36.48 11.04 -18.46
N PHE A 770 36.30 11.59 -19.65
CA PHE A 770 35.00 12.03 -20.16
C PHE A 770 34.86 11.60 -21.63
N GLN A 771 33.77 10.90 -21.95
CA GLN A 771 33.49 10.37 -23.29
C GLN A 771 34.66 9.56 -23.91
N GLY A 772 35.37 8.78 -23.09
CA GLY A 772 36.48 7.92 -23.54
C GLY A 772 37.79 8.65 -23.83
N LYS A 773 37.91 9.93 -23.44
CA LYS A 773 39.12 10.75 -23.52
C LYS A 773 39.54 11.23 -22.14
N LYS A 774 40.83 11.44 -21.93
CA LYS A 774 41.39 11.87 -20.63
C LYS A 774 41.75 13.35 -20.62
N TYR A 775 41.40 14.03 -19.55
CA TYR A 775 41.64 15.45 -19.36
C TYR A 775 42.27 15.72 -18.00
N LYS A 776 43.12 16.74 -17.91
CA LYS A 776 43.67 17.28 -16.66
C LYS A 776 43.22 18.72 -16.49
N CYS A 777 42.95 19.14 -15.25
CA CYS A 777 42.72 20.55 -14.94
C CYS A 777 43.95 21.39 -15.32
N LEU A 778 43.76 22.53 -15.99
CA LEU A 778 44.84 23.31 -16.62
C LEU A 778 45.85 23.89 -15.63
N SER A 779 45.39 24.37 -14.47
CA SER A 779 46.25 24.86 -13.39
C SER A 779 45.59 24.68 -12.02
N ALA A 780 46.34 24.97 -10.95
CA ALA A 780 45.79 24.99 -9.59
C ALA A 780 44.84 26.17 -9.35
N ASP A 781 45.03 27.28 -10.05
CA ASP A 781 44.25 28.51 -9.87
C ASP A 781 42.89 28.46 -10.58
N LEU A 782 42.68 27.46 -11.43
CA LEU A 782 41.44 27.23 -12.19
C LEU A 782 40.62 26.02 -11.65
N ILE A 783 40.98 25.52 -10.46
CA ILE A 783 40.29 24.42 -9.78
C ILE A 783 38.78 24.68 -9.63
N ASP A 784 38.37 25.91 -9.34
CA ASP A 784 36.96 26.27 -9.20
C ASP A 784 36.19 26.15 -10.53
N LEU A 785 36.85 26.39 -11.66
CA LEU A 785 36.27 26.17 -12.99
C LEU A 785 36.20 24.67 -13.31
N CYS A 786 37.27 23.92 -13.03
CA CYS A 786 37.28 22.46 -13.16
C CYS A 786 36.19 21.79 -12.31
N ASN A 787 35.82 22.39 -11.17
CA ASN A 787 34.73 21.92 -10.31
C ASN A 787 33.36 22.52 -10.63
N ASN A 788 33.23 23.31 -11.68
CA ASN A 788 31.98 23.94 -12.10
C ASN A 788 31.43 23.28 -13.38
N ASN A 789 30.18 22.83 -13.34
CA ASN A 789 29.56 22.09 -14.44
C ASN A 789 29.34 22.94 -15.71
N SER A 790 29.55 24.26 -15.68
CA SER A 790 29.55 25.12 -16.87
C SER A 790 30.81 24.94 -17.74
N TYR A 791 31.86 24.32 -17.21
CA TYR A 791 33.16 24.15 -17.87
C TYR A 791 33.46 22.66 -18.13
N ILE A 792 32.46 21.87 -18.52
CA ILE A 792 32.64 20.43 -18.84
C ILE A 792 33.71 20.23 -19.93
N PRO A 793 34.52 19.15 -19.90
CA PRO A 793 35.45 18.86 -20.99
C PRO A 793 34.70 18.71 -22.32
N ASN A 794 35.26 19.26 -23.41
CA ASN A 794 34.60 19.42 -24.72
C ASN A 794 33.27 20.22 -24.74
N GLY A 795 32.87 20.86 -23.64
CA GLY A 795 31.81 21.87 -23.64
C GLY A 795 32.31 23.23 -24.16
N LEU A 796 31.37 24.16 -24.37
CA LEU A 796 31.62 25.49 -24.95
C LEU A 796 32.76 26.27 -24.26
N HIS A 797 32.89 26.13 -22.93
CA HIS A 797 33.95 26.75 -22.13
C HIS A 797 34.95 25.73 -21.55
N GLY A 798 34.85 24.46 -21.91
CA GLY A 798 35.65 23.37 -21.34
C GLY A 798 37.16 23.55 -21.52
N TYR A 799 37.58 24.18 -22.61
CA TYR A 799 38.99 24.47 -22.91
C TYR A 799 39.62 25.50 -21.96
N LEU A 800 38.83 26.24 -21.17
CA LEU A 800 39.31 27.17 -20.15
C LEU A 800 39.68 26.46 -18.84
N ALA A 801 39.17 25.24 -18.62
CA ALA A 801 39.42 24.44 -17.43
C ALA A 801 40.28 23.20 -17.72
N TRP A 802 40.17 22.59 -18.91
CA TRP A 802 40.66 21.24 -19.17
C TRP A 802 41.64 21.11 -20.34
N GLN A 803 42.73 20.38 -20.11
CA GLN A 803 43.69 19.94 -21.10
C GLN A 803 43.46 18.47 -21.46
N GLU A 804 43.15 18.15 -22.73
CA GLU A 804 43.13 16.77 -23.23
C GLU A 804 44.56 16.19 -23.29
N LEU A 805 44.76 14.97 -22.77
CA LEU A 805 46.09 14.36 -22.63
C LEU A 805 46.52 13.51 -23.84
N ASP A 806 45.59 12.99 -24.64
CA ASP A 806 45.85 11.98 -25.69
C ASP A 806 45.91 12.56 -27.12
N LYS A 807 46.41 13.80 -27.30
CA LYS A 807 46.61 14.40 -28.64
C LYS A 807 47.90 13.90 -29.32
N ASN A 808 47.77 12.84 -30.12
CA ASN A 808 48.82 12.46 -31.09
C ASN A 808 48.84 13.44 -32.29
N ASN A 809 50.00 14.02 -32.55
CA ASN A 809 50.25 14.91 -33.68
C ASN A 809 50.25 14.18 -35.02
N THR A 810 49.39 14.59 -35.95
CA THR A 810 49.70 14.53 -37.40
C THR A 810 48.87 15.55 -38.18
N ALA A 811 49.52 16.62 -38.66
CA ALA A 811 48.95 17.49 -39.67
C ALA A 811 49.16 16.89 -41.07
N LYS A 812 48.14 17.00 -41.95
CA LYS A 812 48.36 17.05 -43.41
C LYS A 812 47.21 17.77 -44.13
N LYS A 813 47.59 18.68 -45.03
CA LYS A 813 46.70 19.51 -45.87
C LYS A 813 45.73 18.68 -46.72
N VAL A 814 44.54 19.21 -46.93
CA VAL A 814 43.92 19.26 -48.27
C VAL A 814 43.53 20.72 -48.55
N GLU A 815 43.77 21.15 -49.78
CA GLU A 815 43.71 22.54 -50.23
C GLU A 815 42.51 22.72 -51.17
N TYR A 816 41.71 23.76 -50.95
CA TYR A 816 40.71 24.24 -51.92
C TYR A 816 40.89 25.74 -52.16
N LYS A 817 40.77 26.15 -53.43
CA LYS A 817 41.20 27.47 -53.92
C LYS A 817 40.26 28.61 -53.52
N LYS A 818 40.85 29.78 -53.35
CA LYS A 818 40.20 31.10 -53.27
C LYS A 818 39.17 31.32 -54.39
N ILE A 819 38.08 32.02 -54.04
CA ILE A 819 37.65 33.20 -54.79
C ILE A 819 37.59 34.35 -53.78
N ILE A 820 38.18 35.50 -54.12
CA ILE A 820 38.12 36.77 -53.38
C ILE A 820 37.59 37.80 -54.38
N LEU A 821 36.72 38.69 -53.91
CA LEU A 821 36.49 40.07 -54.35
C LEU A 821 35.53 40.71 -53.33
N ASP A 822 35.60 41.98 -52.98
CA ASP A 822 36.77 42.81 -52.66
C ASP A 822 36.22 44.05 -51.93
N ASP A 823 36.52 44.17 -50.64
CA ASP A 823 36.67 45.45 -49.95
C ASP A 823 37.63 45.19 -48.78
N GLU A 824 38.86 45.65 -48.92
CA GLU A 824 40.00 45.05 -48.21
C GLU A 824 39.92 45.22 -46.69
N THR A 825 39.93 44.10 -45.96
CA THR A 825 40.21 44.04 -44.53
C THR A 825 41.68 44.42 -44.31
N PRO A 826 42.00 45.61 -43.75
CA PRO A 826 43.38 46.07 -43.65
C PRO A 826 44.19 45.21 -42.68
N THR A 827 45.50 45.08 -42.91
CA THR A 827 46.37 44.26 -42.06
C THR A 827 46.98 45.12 -40.96
N TYR A 828 46.61 44.89 -39.71
CA TYR A 828 47.17 45.59 -38.56
C TYR A 828 48.70 45.44 -38.54
N PRO A 829 49.49 46.53 -38.36
CA PRO A 829 49.09 47.86 -37.88
C PRO A 829 48.74 48.91 -38.97
N GLU A 830 48.54 48.54 -40.23
CA GLU A 830 48.23 49.51 -41.31
C GLU A 830 46.88 50.20 -41.11
N GLY A 831 46.92 51.49 -40.80
CA GLY A 831 45.73 52.30 -40.47
C GLY A 831 45.56 52.64 -38.98
N ILE A 832 46.54 52.32 -38.12
CA ILE A 832 46.58 52.83 -36.74
C ILE A 832 46.42 54.36 -36.72
N GLY A 833 45.36 54.81 -36.04
CA GLY A 833 44.92 56.21 -35.98
C GLY A 833 43.46 56.35 -36.41
N ASP A 834 43.03 55.59 -37.42
CA ASP A 834 41.76 55.76 -38.13
C ASP A 834 40.79 54.56 -38.01
N TYR A 835 41.10 53.55 -37.18
CA TYR A 835 40.18 52.43 -36.94
C TYR A 835 38.94 52.90 -36.18
N LYS A 836 37.77 52.56 -36.72
CA LYS A 836 36.43 52.83 -36.18
C LYS A 836 35.95 51.65 -35.31
N PRO A 837 34.91 51.82 -34.45
CA PRO A 837 34.33 50.68 -33.75
C PRO A 837 33.81 49.66 -34.77
N ASN A 838 33.89 48.39 -34.41
CA ASN A 838 33.50 47.25 -35.25
C ASN A 838 34.26 47.17 -36.59
N ARG A 839 35.40 47.87 -36.71
CA ARG A 839 36.29 47.72 -37.88
C ARG A 839 37.07 46.41 -37.73
N VAL A 840 36.89 45.52 -38.71
CA VAL A 840 37.67 44.30 -38.83
C VAL A 840 39.05 44.59 -39.45
N VAL A 841 40.10 44.02 -38.87
CA VAL A 841 41.49 44.04 -39.34
C VAL A 841 42.06 42.61 -39.38
N LYS A 842 43.14 42.38 -40.12
CA LYS A 842 43.90 41.12 -40.11
C LYS A 842 45.19 41.26 -39.33
N ALA A 843 45.57 40.30 -38.50
CA ALA A 843 46.80 40.36 -37.71
C ALA A 843 47.42 38.96 -37.48
N GLY A 844 48.76 38.89 -37.41
CA GLY A 844 49.48 37.63 -37.25
C GLY A 844 49.31 36.68 -38.45
N ASP A 845 49.09 35.39 -38.18
CA ASP A 845 48.89 34.33 -39.18
C ASP A 845 47.52 34.42 -39.91
N ASN A 846 47.24 35.59 -40.51
CA ASN A 846 46.04 35.91 -41.29
C ASN A 846 44.71 35.81 -40.51
N ARG A 847 44.77 35.91 -39.18
CA ARG A 847 43.61 35.95 -38.27
C ARG A 847 42.87 37.28 -38.38
N THR A 848 41.53 37.26 -38.29
CA THR A 848 40.68 38.45 -38.34
C THR A 848 40.22 38.87 -36.95
N PHE A 849 40.32 40.16 -36.66
CA PHE A 849 39.96 40.75 -35.38
C PHE A 849 39.07 41.96 -35.57
N GLU A 850 38.06 42.11 -34.73
CA GLU A 850 37.15 43.25 -34.73
C GLU A 850 37.47 44.21 -33.58
N CYS A 851 37.57 45.51 -33.86
CA CYS A 851 37.73 46.52 -32.81
C CYS A 851 36.45 46.59 -31.97
N ILE A 852 36.56 46.35 -30.66
CA ILE A 852 35.42 46.32 -29.73
C ILE A 852 34.79 47.74 -29.67
N ASP A 853 33.46 47.81 -29.79
CA ASP A 853 32.71 49.07 -29.76
C ASP A 853 33.05 49.94 -28.52
N GLY A 854 33.31 51.23 -28.74
CA GLY A 854 33.76 52.17 -27.71
C GLY A 854 35.19 51.93 -27.18
N LYS A 855 36.04 51.15 -27.87
CA LYS A 855 37.47 50.93 -27.56
C LYS A 855 38.44 51.42 -28.64
N GLU A 856 37.98 52.28 -29.54
CA GLU A 856 38.74 52.83 -30.68
C GLU A 856 40.08 53.44 -30.26
N THR A 857 40.11 54.16 -29.14
CA THR A 857 41.33 54.79 -28.60
C THR A 857 42.39 53.75 -28.20
N LEU A 858 41.98 52.52 -27.87
CA LEU A 858 42.86 51.39 -27.60
C LEU A 858 43.20 50.63 -28.89
N CYS A 859 42.22 50.42 -29.79
CA CYS A 859 42.45 49.81 -31.11
C CYS A 859 43.53 50.57 -31.91
N ASN A 860 43.48 51.90 -31.85
CA ASN A 860 44.44 52.81 -32.48
C ASN A 860 45.74 53.03 -31.65
N ASN A 861 46.03 52.17 -30.67
CA ASN A 861 47.26 52.20 -29.89
C ASN A 861 48.01 50.88 -30.01
N ILE A 862 49.24 50.94 -30.54
CA ILE A 862 50.05 49.76 -30.90
C ILE A 862 50.40 48.83 -29.73
N ILE A 863 50.32 49.33 -28.48
CA ILE A 863 50.49 48.52 -27.26
C ILE A 863 49.38 47.46 -27.11
N TYR A 864 48.20 47.74 -27.67
CA TYR A 864 47.03 46.85 -27.65
C TYR A 864 46.85 46.13 -29.01
N SER A 865 47.97 45.75 -29.64
CA SER A 865 47.96 44.95 -30.88
C SER A 865 47.09 43.69 -30.73
N PRO A 866 46.24 43.33 -31.72
CA PRO A 866 45.29 42.22 -31.59
C PRO A 866 45.92 40.88 -31.24
N THR A 867 47.18 40.67 -31.65
CA THR A 867 47.95 39.44 -31.38
C THR A 867 48.94 39.57 -30.22
N GLY A 868 48.96 40.69 -29.51
CA GLY A 868 49.80 40.92 -28.32
C GLY A 868 49.04 40.64 -27.01
N ASP A 869 49.79 40.54 -25.91
CA ASP A 869 49.28 40.10 -24.59
C ASP A 869 48.12 40.96 -24.02
N LYS A 870 47.93 42.18 -24.53
CA LYS A 870 46.83 43.09 -24.15
C LYS A 870 45.79 43.31 -25.25
N GLY A 871 45.94 42.65 -26.40
CA GLY A 871 45.07 42.84 -27.58
C GLY A 871 43.59 42.62 -27.28
N TYR A 872 43.28 41.62 -26.45
CA TYR A 872 41.92 41.27 -26.00
C TYR A 872 41.15 42.41 -25.29
N GLN A 873 41.82 43.48 -24.87
CA GLN A 873 41.18 44.65 -24.24
C GLN A 873 40.64 45.66 -25.27
N ALA A 874 41.06 45.53 -26.53
CA ALA A 874 40.67 46.39 -27.65
C ALA A 874 40.04 45.59 -28.82
N TRP A 875 40.40 44.31 -28.97
CA TRP A 875 40.08 43.49 -30.13
C TRP A 875 39.42 42.17 -29.74
N SER A 876 38.36 41.80 -30.45
CA SER A 876 37.78 40.46 -30.44
C SER A 876 38.40 39.61 -31.55
N ASP A 877 38.86 38.39 -31.27
CA ASP A 877 39.33 37.46 -32.32
C ASP A 877 38.12 36.76 -32.97
N ILE A 878 37.80 37.20 -34.18
CA ILE A 878 36.66 36.71 -34.96
C ILE A 878 37.10 35.75 -36.08
N THR A 879 38.31 35.20 -36.02
CA THR A 879 38.88 34.30 -37.05
C THR A 879 37.99 33.07 -37.33
N SER A 880 37.34 32.55 -36.29
CA SER A 880 36.42 31.42 -36.38
C SER A 880 34.95 31.83 -36.29
N ASP A 881 34.66 33.13 -36.22
CA ASP A 881 33.30 33.63 -36.09
C ASP A 881 32.66 33.83 -37.47
N VAL A 882 31.77 32.93 -37.82
CA VAL A 882 31.01 32.96 -39.07
C VAL A 882 29.74 33.83 -38.97
N SER A 883 29.47 34.49 -37.84
CA SER A 883 28.32 35.40 -37.69
C SER A 883 28.42 36.67 -38.55
N HIS A 884 29.60 36.98 -39.09
CA HIS A 884 29.81 38.07 -40.06
C HIS A 884 29.63 37.63 -41.53
N LEU A 885 29.35 36.34 -41.80
CA LEU A 885 28.92 35.89 -43.13
C LEU A 885 27.45 36.25 -43.36
N GLU A 886 27.25 37.48 -43.82
CA GLU A 886 26.01 38.06 -44.35
C GLU A 886 24.70 37.56 -43.72
N GLU A 887 24.10 38.43 -42.91
CA GLU A 887 22.65 38.46 -42.77
C GLU A 887 21.99 38.57 -44.17
N THR A 888 21.64 37.44 -44.77
CA THR A 888 20.59 37.41 -45.78
C THR A 888 19.27 37.73 -45.10
N ASN A 889 19.04 39.03 -44.92
CA ASN A 889 17.80 39.70 -44.51
C ASN A 889 16.57 38.79 -44.60
N THR A 890 16.11 38.26 -43.46
CA THR A 890 14.72 37.76 -43.33
C THR A 890 14.20 37.84 -41.90
N SER A 891 14.49 38.95 -41.22
CA SER A 891 13.59 39.47 -40.20
C SER A 891 12.31 40.03 -40.85
N GLN A 892 11.47 39.16 -41.42
CA GLN A 892 10.05 39.45 -41.67
C GLN A 892 9.20 38.19 -41.98
N ASN A 893 8.04 38.13 -41.32
CA ASN A 893 6.91 37.25 -41.63
C ASN A 893 7.09 35.72 -41.49
N GLN A 894 7.59 35.25 -40.35
CA GLN A 894 7.09 33.95 -39.87
C GLN A 894 5.64 34.12 -39.36
N TYR A 895 4.70 33.59 -40.13
CA TYR A 895 3.28 33.60 -39.84
C TYR A 895 3.00 32.82 -38.55
N LYS A 896 2.67 33.52 -37.47
CA LYS A 896 2.20 32.92 -36.20
C LYS A 896 0.88 32.16 -36.48
N PRO A 897 0.87 30.81 -36.46
CA PRO A 897 -0.32 30.05 -36.83
C PRO A 897 -1.45 30.31 -35.83
N GLN A 898 -2.70 30.32 -36.33
CA GLN A 898 -3.86 30.55 -35.47
C GLN A 898 -3.96 29.45 -34.41
N GLY A 899 -3.76 29.83 -33.13
CA GLY A 899 -3.74 28.90 -32.00
C GLY A 899 -2.36 28.66 -31.36
N ALA A 900 -1.29 29.30 -31.84
CA ALA A 900 -0.03 29.46 -31.10
C ALA A 900 0.01 30.81 -30.35
N GLU A 901 0.63 30.85 -29.17
CA GLU A 901 0.94 32.07 -28.40
C GLU A 901 2.34 32.62 -28.74
N TYR A 902 3.31 31.74 -28.97
CA TYR A 902 4.71 32.11 -29.28
C TYR A 902 5.23 31.38 -30.53
N ILE A 903 6.36 31.86 -31.06
CA ILE A 903 7.17 31.13 -32.05
C ILE A 903 8.43 30.68 -31.31
N TYR A 904 8.69 29.38 -31.25
CA TYR A 904 9.83 28.84 -30.50
C TYR A 904 11.16 29.22 -31.18
N PRO A 905 12.23 29.59 -30.44
CA PRO A 905 12.39 29.58 -28.98
C PRO A 905 12.05 30.90 -28.28
N ASN A 906 11.35 31.83 -28.94
CA ASN A 906 11.13 33.18 -28.41
C ASN A 906 10.28 33.13 -27.13
N GLY A 907 10.82 33.69 -26.05
CA GLY A 907 10.15 33.79 -24.75
C GLY A 907 10.12 32.49 -23.93
N HIS A 908 11.04 31.53 -24.17
CA HIS A 908 11.02 30.19 -23.56
C HIS A 908 10.91 30.15 -22.02
N GLU A 909 11.48 31.11 -21.31
CA GLU A 909 11.34 31.26 -19.85
C GLU A 909 9.88 31.40 -19.37
N ASN A 910 8.97 31.82 -20.26
CA ASN A 910 7.55 32.05 -19.95
C ASN A 910 6.63 30.86 -20.31
N TYR A 911 7.18 29.73 -20.74
CA TYR A 911 6.35 28.57 -21.12
C TYR A 911 5.80 27.85 -19.89
N VAL A 912 4.49 27.89 -19.71
CA VAL A 912 3.77 27.27 -18.60
C VAL A 912 2.77 26.23 -19.10
N GLY A 913 2.19 25.45 -18.18
CA GLY A 913 1.23 24.40 -18.54
C GLY A 913 0.06 24.95 -19.35
N GLY A 914 -0.09 24.49 -20.59
CA GLY A 914 -1.10 24.95 -21.53
C GLY A 914 -0.61 25.94 -22.59
N THR A 915 0.57 26.56 -22.42
CA THR A 915 1.17 27.49 -23.40
C THR A 915 1.33 26.84 -24.76
N THR A 916 0.99 27.57 -25.82
CA THR A 916 1.09 27.10 -27.20
C THR A 916 2.22 27.77 -27.97
N VAL A 917 3.06 26.98 -28.64
CA VAL A 917 4.24 27.47 -29.39
C VAL A 917 4.27 26.88 -30.80
N ALA A 918 4.70 27.68 -31.77
CA ALA A 918 4.86 27.25 -33.15
C ALA A 918 6.32 26.97 -33.51
N ILE A 919 6.56 25.86 -34.21
CA ILE A 919 7.79 25.59 -34.97
C ILE A 919 7.37 25.44 -36.43
N GLY A 920 7.70 26.44 -37.24
CA GLY A 920 7.11 26.59 -38.58
C GLY A 920 5.58 26.61 -38.52
N ASN A 921 4.93 25.76 -39.32
CA ASN A 921 3.48 25.65 -39.39
C ASN A 921 2.86 24.68 -38.35
N VAL A 922 3.65 24.13 -37.42
CA VAL A 922 3.18 23.15 -36.44
C VAL A 922 3.06 23.79 -35.06
N VAL A 923 1.88 23.67 -34.45
CA VAL A 923 1.62 24.14 -33.08
C VAL A 923 1.81 22.99 -32.09
N TYR A 924 2.45 23.29 -30.97
CA TYR A 924 2.66 22.40 -29.85
C TYR A 924 2.12 23.07 -28.59
N ARG A 925 1.45 22.30 -27.71
CA ARG A 925 0.95 22.75 -26.42
C ARG A 925 1.76 22.11 -25.29
N CYS A 926 2.30 22.93 -24.40
CA CYS A 926 2.92 22.48 -23.17
C CYS A 926 1.88 21.72 -22.34
N LYS A 927 2.19 20.52 -21.86
CA LYS A 927 1.26 19.72 -21.06
C LYS A 927 0.92 20.44 -19.75
N VAL A 928 -0.30 20.23 -19.26
CA VAL A 928 -0.74 20.76 -17.96
C VAL A 928 -0.52 19.69 -16.91
N GLY A 929 0.24 20.01 -15.85
CA GLY A 929 0.70 19.06 -14.84
C GLY A 929 2.14 19.34 -14.42
N PRO A 930 2.77 18.48 -13.59
CA PRO A 930 4.18 18.60 -13.23
C PRO A 930 5.12 18.60 -14.45
N GLU A 931 4.71 17.97 -15.56
CA GLU A 931 5.42 17.94 -16.84
C GLU A 931 5.60 19.35 -17.46
N SER A 932 4.76 20.32 -17.09
CA SER A 932 4.88 21.70 -17.56
C SER A 932 6.22 22.37 -17.21
N SER A 933 6.84 21.94 -16.09
CA SER A 933 8.15 22.43 -15.65
C SER A 933 9.29 22.11 -16.62
N LEU A 934 9.07 21.17 -17.56
CA LEU A 934 10.04 20.80 -18.58
C LEU A 934 9.96 21.68 -19.83
N CYS A 935 8.84 22.38 -20.07
CA CYS A 935 8.63 23.16 -21.29
C CYS A 935 9.62 24.31 -21.52
N PRO A 936 10.08 25.06 -20.49
CA PRO A 936 11.14 26.07 -20.66
C PRO A 936 12.52 25.50 -20.99
N LEU A 937 12.77 24.21 -20.77
CA LEU A 937 14.09 23.61 -20.87
C LEU A 937 14.40 23.22 -22.32
N GLU A 938 15.51 23.73 -22.86
CA GLU A 938 15.95 23.53 -24.25
C GLU A 938 16.08 22.04 -24.64
N ALA A 939 16.50 21.18 -23.70
CA ALA A 939 16.58 19.73 -23.89
C ALA A 939 15.22 19.06 -24.23
N TYR A 940 14.11 19.74 -23.93
CA TYR A 940 12.74 19.32 -24.20
C TYR A 940 12.08 20.22 -25.25
N SER A 941 12.83 20.74 -26.24
CA SER A 941 12.26 21.53 -27.34
C SER A 941 11.06 20.81 -28.00
N PRO A 942 10.04 21.53 -28.52
CA PRO A 942 8.84 20.93 -29.08
C PRO A 942 9.08 20.02 -30.31
N ASP A 943 10.19 20.20 -31.01
CA ASP A 943 10.68 19.34 -32.11
C ASP A 943 11.78 18.34 -31.68
N GLY A 944 12.27 18.47 -30.45
CA GLY A 944 13.41 17.73 -29.92
C GLY A 944 13.10 16.29 -29.53
N LYS A 945 14.17 15.54 -29.24
CA LYS A 945 14.12 14.10 -28.93
C LYS A 945 13.20 13.76 -27.74
N TYR A 946 13.11 14.65 -26.75
CA TYR A 946 12.30 14.51 -25.54
C TYR A 946 10.99 15.33 -25.58
N SER A 947 10.66 15.92 -26.74
CA SER A 947 9.44 16.73 -26.97
C SER A 947 8.18 16.09 -26.36
N LYS A 948 7.97 14.80 -26.60
CA LYS A 948 6.77 14.06 -26.17
C LYS A 948 6.55 14.00 -24.66
N ASP A 949 7.56 14.30 -23.86
CA ASP A 949 7.46 14.29 -22.40
C ASP A 949 6.84 15.60 -21.89
N ALA A 950 7.22 16.74 -22.47
CA ALA A 950 6.76 18.08 -22.10
C ALA A 950 5.61 18.63 -22.99
N TRP A 951 5.57 18.26 -24.27
CA TRP A 951 4.70 18.86 -25.30
C TRP A 951 3.76 17.85 -25.95
N SER A 952 2.60 18.36 -26.37
CA SER A 952 1.61 17.68 -27.20
C SER A 952 1.42 18.47 -28.49
N LYS A 953 1.66 17.84 -29.65
CA LYS A 953 1.35 18.43 -30.96
C LYS A 953 -0.18 18.65 -31.09
N VAL A 954 -0.59 19.84 -31.54
CA VAL A 954 -2.00 20.28 -31.66
C VAL A 954 -2.46 20.16 -33.11
#